data_AF-M2RR42-F1
#
_entry.id   AF-M2RR42-F1
#
_cell.length_a   1.000
_cell.length_b   1.000
_cell.length_c   1.000
_cell.angle_alpha   90.00
_cell.angle_beta   90.00
_cell.angle_gamma   90.00
#
_symmetry.space_group_name_H-M   'P 1'
#
loop_
_entity.id
_entity.type
_entity.pdbx_description
1 polymer ?
#
loop_
_entity_poly.entity_id
_entity_poly.type
_entity_poly.pdbx_seq_one_letter_code
_entity_poly.pdbx_strand_id
1 'polypeptide(L)'
;MTWCDSNDRGLIQYVSVSKGLCDYTDKNWCGVLFSYFNDSDCFEIYNSCCSKDETRVDLNEFHLIDNIYVGRNSKRIIRFNFKGSPYARAFHNITIEEYHPRINFVINTYYILPKSIITLTGREITYEEYPYFIIAESRPFTIKTSLENTLEYINLNYTWGFSPGVFIEGRIAVKLTNETIRNDCQYRYTSDQYVINRGVDNNNLQVLDICYVHNRHRMAICGKNVPITYQDCSCSYSNFEYENSAIDCSFLSKYLSFKIKPNQEFIPYEREWSTLITTGVDSKITIPKDSSMIFFNDAYLPNASLSIDGTCIFKGIIHIERSDVLYNLGHFQATLFEYGSIEISKDPVLFIGKCNSNLIECNKVLSNSNIKEVNCGGVLNRYLYSGSTLGCKCTQKDSTYFEQSDCSYLTEGRQNRMKLVLEYNYNSGLTKKYWSSISGKKYDNGELIESIILEGSSIIVENECDFRNIKVIELKGSLRCGILYLSNTTKIIGYAGSSLRTYSIQIDNIVSNMNKEALIIMGDGEFISDGSMNKVLSTDQTECFELVSFNNEVSKSLDESTDGKYVSLVVGKMIRICPEGYNKDDRRKIICSVENGVFGNFKYHQCPCKGNECYYDLGEWKEITISSEKEYDMIDGNVIITNSNIIFNNVRSISSIQSNVIPTIQLNGNNDIISIKINTNKTMNIISNQNIYLSGSAEGVSIKTTKNNGNINIVGVYDQIGVNISYTTTITIENGNSIASINNQGGFDISNNSLIGNNKVRYSIDGRCRIGRMINERFICDSCGKDEIKGSCLENINVDNCLTYGITGRCIECQEKYYLSNNIKENEINQKCIYCLDGHCKRCSKEECYECEEGYKLEEGMCKYHDTNCKFYSNGYCKLCENGEYVNNIQYCSKCEINNCEVCKTHDPKQCEICSNGYYLNKSLLCEKININNETVNSGAISCYEGYYNDNGICKECKKNNEYGKECLECTNEKCYSCENEYK
;
A
#
# COMPACT_ATOMS: atom_id res chain seq x y z
N MET A 1 76.47 45.80 -38.26
CA MET A 1 75.12 46.23 -37.87
C MET A 1 74.41 45.07 -37.20
N THR A 2 73.81 45.30 -36.05
CA THR A 2 73.08 44.31 -35.25
C THR A 2 71.97 45.02 -34.50
N TRP A 3 70.99 44.26 -34.01
CA TRP A 3 69.99 44.77 -33.08
C TRP A 3 70.68 45.12 -31.75
N CYS A 4 70.40 46.32 -31.25
CA CYS A 4 70.99 46.83 -30.03
C CYS A 4 69.93 47.52 -29.17
N ASP A 5 70.10 47.43 -27.85
CA ASP A 5 69.32 48.21 -26.91
C ASP A 5 69.87 49.65 -26.93
N SER A 6 69.04 50.59 -27.38
CA SER A 6 69.43 51.98 -27.61
C SER A 6 69.20 52.87 -26.39
N ASN A 7 68.52 52.35 -25.36
CA ASN A 7 68.38 52.99 -24.06
C ASN A 7 68.21 51.93 -22.94
N ASP A 8 68.46 52.27 -21.67
CA ASP A 8 68.25 51.33 -20.54
C ASP A 8 66.75 51.05 -20.24
N ARG A 9 65.86 51.27 -21.22
CA ARG A 9 64.39 51.16 -21.10
C ARG A 9 63.78 50.16 -22.10
N GLY A 10 64.60 49.32 -22.74
CA GLY A 10 64.12 48.23 -23.61
C GLY A 10 63.73 48.66 -25.03
N LEU A 11 64.36 49.72 -25.56
CA LEU A 11 64.21 50.16 -26.94
C LEU A 11 65.23 49.47 -27.85
N ILE A 12 64.79 48.46 -28.58
CA ILE A 12 65.63 47.73 -29.54
C ILE A 12 65.53 48.39 -30.92
N GLN A 13 66.68 48.81 -31.45
CA GLN A 13 66.81 49.38 -32.78
C GLN A 13 67.96 48.72 -33.55
N TYR A 14 67.84 48.65 -34.87
CA TYR A 14 68.91 48.17 -35.72
C TYR A 14 69.93 49.28 -35.99
N VAL A 15 71.15 49.13 -35.47
CA VAL A 15 72.19 50.17 -35.54
C VAL A 15 73.54 49.61 -35.98
N SER A 16 74.40 50.51 -36.47
CA SER A 16 75.79 50.19 -36.80
C SER A 16 76.69 50.39 -35.58
N VAL A 17 77.23 49.30 -35.03
CA VAL A 17 78.11 49.32 -33.84
C VAL A 17 79.45 48.66 -34.11
N SER A 18 80.48 49.09 -33.38
CA SER A 18 81.78 48.41 -33.27
C SER A 18 81.67 47.14 -32.42
N LYS A 19 82.58 46.19 -32.64
CA LYS A 19 82.56 44.83 -32.06
C LYS A 19 82.46 44.89 -30.52
N GLY A 20 81.43 44.28 -29.93
CA GLY A 20 81.25 44.13 -28.47
C GLY A 20 80.21 45.05 -27.80
N LEU A 21 79.62 46.02 -28.50
CA LEU A 21 78.66 46.98 -27.92
C LEU A 21 77.24 46.44 -27.71
N CYS A 22 76.86 45.36 -28.41
CA CYS A 22 75.53 44.74 -28.34
C CYS A 22 75.64 43.27 -27.92
N ASP A 23 76.66 42.97 -27.13
CA ASP A 23 76.90 41.64 -26.54
C ASP A 23 76.28 41.62 -25.14
N TYR A 24 75.06 41.06 -25.06
CA TYR A 24 74.25 41.06 -23.85
C TYR A 24 74.81 40.05 -22.84
N THR A 25 75.78 40.47 -22.01
CA THR A 25 76.25 39.69 -20.85
C THR A 25 75.26 39.78 -19.69
N ASP A 26 75.36 38.88 -18.69
CA ASP A 26 74.47 38.80 -17.51
C ASP A 26 74.24 40.13 -16.76
N LYS A 27 75.07 41.15 -16.99
CA LYS A 27 74.98 42.47 -16.34
C LYS A 27 74.18 43.53 -17.11
N ASN A 28 73.93 43.36 -18.41
CA ASN A 28 73.37 44.41 -19.30
C ASN A 28 72.13 43.98 -20.10
N TRP A 29 71.49 42.85 -19.77
CA TRP A 29 70.31 42.38 -20.51
C TRP A 29 69.00 42.75 -19.80
N CYS A 30 68.14 43.51 -20.49
CA CYS A 30 66.84 43.97 -19.99
C CYS A 30 65.74 42.90 -20.09
N GLY A 31 66.08 41.61 -20.12
CA GLY A 31 65.12 40.52 -20.31
C GLY A 31 64.76 40.23 -21.77
N VAL A 32 65.53 40.72 -22.75
CA VAL A 32 65.38 40.37 -24.17
C VAL A 32 66.71 39.88 -24.73
N LEU A 33 66.69 38.75 -25.44
CA LEU A 33 67.84 38.23 -26.16
C LEU A 33 67.56 38.23 -27.67
N PHE A 34 68.55 38.68 -28.44
CA PHE A 34 68.51 38.61 -29.89
C PHE A 34 69.38 37.45 -30.38
N SER A 35 68.88 36.70 -31.35
CA SER A 35 69.64 35.66 -32.04
C SER A 35 69.27 35.61 -33.53
N TYR A 36 70.23 35.18 -34.34
CA TYR A 36 70.01 34.89 -35.75
C TYR A 36 69.81 33.38 -35.92
N PHE A 37 68.67 32.96 -36.49
CA PHE A 37 68.35 31.54 -36.65
C PHE A 37 67.56 31.29 -37.93
N ASN A 38 68.00 30.32 -38.76
CA ASN A 38 67.34 29.90 -40.01
C ASN A 38 66.84 31.08 -40.88
N ASP A 39 67.75 31.99 -41.23
CA ASP A 39 67.45 33.18 -42.05
C ASP A 39 66.30 34.04 -41.52
N SER A 40 66.17 34.12 -40.18
CA SER A 40 65.21 34.97 -39.48
C SER A 40 65.89 35.69 -38.31
N ASP A 41 65.47 36.93 -38.07
CA ASP A 41 65.86 37.66 -36.86
C ASP A 41 64.93 37.26 -35.71
N CYS A 42 65.49 36.74 -34.61
CA CYS A 42 64.71 36.20 -33.50
C CYS A 42 64.91 37.00 -32.20
N PHE A 43 63.81 37.48 -31.64
CA PHE A 43 63.73 38.19 -30.37
C PHE A 43 63.09 37.27 -29.31
N GLU A 44 63.87 36.92 -28.29
CA GLU A 44 63.42 36.14 -27.13
C GLU A 44 63.15 37.06 -25.95
N ILE A 45 61.88 37.16 -25.54
CA ILE A 45 61.44 37.99 -24.42
C ILE A 45 61.30 37.11 -23.17
N TYR A 46 62.03 37.42 -22.10
CA TYR A 46 62.02 36.68 -20.84
C TYR A 46 61.21 37.37 -19.76
N ASN A 47 60.55 36.55 -18.94
CA ASN A 47 59.73 37.04 -17.82
C ASN A 47 60.55 37.68 -16.69
N SER A 48 61.82 37.30 -16.50
CA SER A 48 62.69 37.88 -15.46
C SER A 48 63.40 39.10 -16.04
N CYS A 49 63.17 40.29 -15.49
CA CYS A 49 64.14 41.38 -15.66
C CYS A 49 65.23 41.24 -14.58
N CYS A 50 66.40 41.85 -14.78
CA CYS A 50 67.49 41.84 -13.80
C CYS A 50 67.27 42.80 -12.61
N SER A 51 66.05 43.32 -12.42
CA SER A 51 65.75 44.25 -11.34
C SER A 51 65.41 43.51 -10.04
N LYS A 52 66.12 43.80 -8.97
CA LYS A 52 65.74 43.39 -7.60
C LYS A 52 64.55 44.19 -7.04
N ASP A 53 64.03 45.15 -7.80
CA ASP A 53 63.03 46.14 -7.39
C ASP A 53 61.77 46.01 -8.26
N GLU A 54 60.65 45.63 -7.63
CA GLU A 54 59.33 45.47 -8.24
C GLU A 54 58.69 46.81 -8.68
N THR A 55 59.26 47.96 -8.30
CA THR A 55 58.71 49.30 -8.61
C THR A 55 59.10 49.85 -9.99
N ARG A 56 60.00 49.17 -10.72
CA ARG A 56 60.49 49.57 -12.05
C ARG A 56 59.55 49.14 -13.19
N VAL A 57 58.37 49.78 -13.26
CA VAL A 57 57.33 49.51 -14.28
C VAL A 57 57.80 49.77 -15.71
N ASP A 58 58.75 50.70 -15.88
CA ASP A 58 59.39 51.01 -17.17
C ASP A 58 60.07 49.79 -17.80
N LEU A 59 60.53 48.83 -16.99
CA LEU A 59 61.13 47.61 -17.48
C LEU A 59 60.11 46.61 -18.07
N ASN A 60 58.79 46.86 -17.99
CA ASN A 60 57.78 46.04 -18.67
C ASN A 60 57.61 46.44 -20.15
N GLU A 61 58.15 47.59 -20.55
CA GLU A 61 58.09 48.10 -21.90
C GLU A 61 59.14 47.43 -22.79
N PHE A 62 58.76 47.15 -24.03
CA PHE A 62 59.62 46.64 -25.07
C PHE A 62 59.26 47.33 -26.37
N HIS A 63 60.17 48.10 -26.93
CA HIS A 63 59.90 48.83 -28.16
C HIS A 63 60.90 48.39 -29.23
N LEU A 64 60.40 47.74 -30.28
CA LEU A 64 61.17 47.31 -31.44
C LEU A 64 60.95 48.30 -32.59
N ILE A 65 62.01 49.02 -32.99
CA ILE A 65 62.00 49.87 -34.18
C ILE A 65 62.73 49.17 -35.32
N ASP A 66 61.98 48.66 -36.30
CA ASP A 66 62.51 48.10 -37.55
C ASP A 66 62.44 49.15 -38.66
N ASN A 67 63.58 49.75 -38.96
CA ASN A 67 63.76 50.76 -40.01
C ASN A 67 64.68 50.27 -41.14
N ILE A 68 64.79 48.95 -41.34
CA ILE A 68 65.71 48.36 -42.31
C ILE A 68 65.12 48.42 -43.73
N TYR A 69 65.72 49.23 -44.62
CA TYR A 69 65.19 49.49 -45.96
C TYR A 69 65.70 48.56 -47.09
N VAL A 70 66.75 47.74 -46.92
CA VAL A 70 67.33 46.94 -48.03
C VAL A 70 67.97 45.61 -47.60
N GLY A 71 67.61 44.51 -48.28
CA GLY A 71 68.52 43.39 -48.61
C GLY A 71 68.77 42.27 -47.57
N ARG A 72 68.05 42.24 -46.44
CA ARG A 72 68.20 41.19 -45.42
C ARG A 72 66.84 40.59 -45.07
N ASN A 73 66.80 39.27 -44.91
CA ASN A 73 65.70 38.39 -44.47
C ASN A 73 64.35 39.08 -44.22
N SER A 74 63.32 38.68 -44.95
CA SER A 74 61.96 39.23 -44.83
C SER A 74 61.16 38.70 -43.64
N LYS A 75 61.81 38.02 -42.66
CA LYS A 75 61.13 37.33 -41.55
C LYS A 75 61.72 37.71 -40.18
N ARG A 76 60.85 38.19 -39.30
CA ARG A 76 61.10 38.48 -37.88
C ARG A 76 60.35 37.47 -37.03
N ILE A 77 60.96 36.99 -35.96
CA ILE A 77 60.36 36.05 -35.00
C ILE A 77 60.42 36.66 -33.61
N ILE A 78 59.28 36.84 -32.97
CA ILE A 78 59.19 37.21 -31.56
C ILE A 78 58.68 35.98 -30.80
N ARG A 79 59.39 35.58 -29.75
CA ARG A 79 58.96 34.49 -28.87
C ARG A 79 59.17 34.86 -27.42
N PHE A 80 58.28 34.41 -26.55
CA PHE A 80 58.44 34.57 -25.11
C PHE A 80 59.10 33.31 -24.55
N ASN A 81 59.99 33.46 -23.57
CA ASN A 81 60.73 32.36 -22.95
C ASN A 81 60.58 32.43 -21.42
N PHE A 82 60.34 31.28 -20.78
CA PHE A 82 60.11 31.20 -19.34
C PHE A 82 61.39 30.85 -18.59
N LYS A 83 61.79 31.72 -17.67
CA LYS A 83 62.80 31.44 -16.64
C LYS A 83 62.21 31.86 -15.29
N GLY A 84 61.90 30.88 -14.44
CA GLY A 84 61.27 31.13 -13.14
C GLY A 84 62.20 31.91 -12.21
N SER A 85 61.74 33.04 -11.69
CA SER A 85 62.42 33.81 -10.64
C SER A 85 61.38 34.56 -9.79
N PRO A 86 61.71 34.92 -8.54
CA PRO A 86 60.88 35.79 -7.70
C PRO A 86 60.84 37.26 -8.20
N TYR A 87 61.57 37.61 -9.27
CA TYR A 87 61.65 38.95 -9.86
C TYR A 87 60.99 39.00 -11.25
N ALA A 88 59.87 38.30 -11.42
CA ALA A 88 59.17 38.22 -12.70
C ALA A 88 58.32 39.47 -12.99
N ARG A 89 58.33 39.92 -14.25
CA ARG A 89 57.45 40.97 -14.77
C ARG A 89 55.98 40.62 -14.53
N ALA A 90 55.13 41.64 -14.34
CA ALA A 90 53.69 41.46 -14.18
C ALA A 90 52.93 41.38 -15.51
N PHE A 91 53.42 42.03 -16.56
CA PHE A 91 52.89 42.03 -17.93
C PHE A 91 53.99 42.47 -18.93
N HIS A 92 53.76 42.33 -20.23
CA HIS A 92 54.62 42.90 -21.28
C HIS A 92 53.87 43.99 -22.05
N ASN A 93 54.49 45.15 -22.26
CA ASN A 93 53.98 46.19 -23.15
C ASN A 93 54.90 46.32 -24.35
N ILE A 94 54.53 45.67 -25.45
CA ILE A 94 55.33 45.56 -26.67
C ILE A 94 54.83 46.59 -27.67
N THR A 95 55.75 47.35 -28.25
CA THR A 95 55.50 48.19 -29.42
C THR A 95 56.39 47.71 -30.55
N ILE A 96 55.80 47.41 -31.69
CA ILE A 96 56.49 47.08 -32.93
C ILE A 96 56.24 48.23 -33.88
N GLU A 97 57.29 48.99 -34.12
CA GLU A 97 57.32 50.13 -35.03
C GLU A 97 58.11 49.70 -36.28
N GLU A 98 57.39 49.33 -37.34
CA GLU A 98 57.94 48.77 -38.57
C GLU A 98 57.74 49.73 -39.74
N TYR A 99 58.81 50.13 -40.43
CA TYR A 99 58.75 51.10 -41.52
C TYR A 99 58.75 50.46 -42.92
N HIS A 100 59.10 49.18 -43.04
CA HIS A 100 59.18 48.47 -44.29
C HIS A 100 57.90 47.65 -44.58
N PRO A 101 57.24 47.84 -45.73
CA PRO A 101 55.89 47.32 -45.97
C PRO A 101 55.83 45.80 -46.27
N ARG A 102 56.99 45.14 -46.48
CA ARG A 102 57.09 43.71 -46.90
C ARG A 102 57.87 42.85 -45.90
N ILE A 103 57.66 43.05 -44.60
CA ILE A 103 58.26 42.24 -43.53
C ILE A 103 57.20 41.31 -42.92
N ASN A 104 57.53 40.04 -42.76
CA ASN A 104 56.70 39.05 -42.06
C ASN A 104 57.14 38.94 -40.61
N PHE A 105 56.23 39.21 -39.67
CA PHE A 105 56.44 38.91 -38.26
C PHE A 105 55.79 37.58 -37.90
N VAL A 106 56.49 36.75 -37.13
CA VAL A 106 55.92 35.57 -36.47
C VAL A 106 56.04 35.78 -34.97
N ILE A 107 54.91 35.98 -34.29
CA ILE A 107 54.84 36.21 -32.85
C ILE A 107 54.30 34.96 -32.18
N ASN A 108 55.17 34.21 -31.49
CA ASN A 108 54.76 33.07 -30.67
C ASN A 108 54.50 33.53 -29.24
N THR A 109 53.27 33.31 -28.75
CA THR A 109 52.80 33.80 -27.44
C THR A 109 52.84 32.78 -26.29
N TYR A 110 53.48 31.61 -26.45
CA TYR A 110 53.43 30.49 -25.49
C TYR A 110 53.70 30.88 -24.02
N TYR A 111 54.63 31.80 -23.77
CA TYR A 111 54.98 32.30 -22.43
C TYR A 111 54.64 33.78 -22.20
N ILE A 112 53.77 34.39 -23.01
CA ILE A 112 53.32 35.77 -22.80
C ILE A 112 52.73 35.91 -21.39
N LEU A 113 52.81 37.08 -20.77
CA LEU A 113 52.19 37.31 -19.46
C LEU A 113 50.73 37.75 -19.63
N PRO A 114 49.81 37.41 -18.71
CA PRO A 114 48.46 37.96 -18.75
C PRO A 114 48.49 39.50 -18.75
N LYS A 115 47.50 40.14 -19.38
CA LYS A 115 47.40 41.62 -19.52
C LYS A 115 48.50 42.24 -20.40
N SER A 116 49.28 41.44 -21.12
CA SER A 116 50.27 41.97 -22.06
C SER A 116 49.60 42.66 -23.25
N ILE A 117 50.26 43.67 -23.80
CA ILE A 117 49.78 44.46 -24.95
C ILE A 117 50.83 44.40 -26.05
N ILE A 118 50.40 44.21 -27.30
CA ILE A 118 51.22 44.30 -28.51
C ILE A 118 50.66 45.43 -29.37
N THR A 119 51.43 46.49 -29.51
CA THR A 119 51.10 47.67 -30.31
C THR A 119 51.79 47.57 -31.65
N LEU A 120 51.04 47.66 -32.75
CA LEU A 120 51.55 47.63 -34.12
C LEU A 120 51.49 49.04 -34.70
N THR A 121 52.59 49.54 -35.26
CA THR A 121 52.68 50.91 -35.81
C THR A 121 53.84 51.04 -36.80
N GLY A 122 54.00 52.21 -37.42
CA GLY A 122 55.16 52.60 -38.23
C GLY A 122 55.00 52.43 -39.74
N ARG A 123 54.15 51.51 -40.21
CA ARG A 123 54.01 51.24 -41.66
C ARG A 123 53.19 52.33 -42.34
N GLU A 124 53.74 52.94 -43.37
CA GLU A 124 52.99 53.88 -44.23
C GLU A 124 52.08 53.15 -45.23
N ILE A 125 52.44 51.93 -45.63
CA ILE A 125 51.68 51.07 -46.55
C ILE A 125 51.78 49.63 -46.06
N THR A 126 50.69 48.88 -46.15
CA THR A 126 50.62 47.48 -45.73
C THR A 126 50.09 46.60 -46.87
N TYR A 127 50.53 45.34 -46.91
CA TYR A 127 50.14 44.36 -47.92
C TYR A 127 49.59 43.10 -47.24
N GLU A 128 48.51 42.54 -47.79
CA GLU A 128 47.86 41.33 -47.25
C GLU A 128 48.79 40.10 -47.33
N GLU A 129 49.72 40.04 -48.28
CA GLU A 129 50.71 38.96 -48.39
C GLU A 129 51.79 39.00 -47.30
N TYR A 130 51.89 40.11 -46.56
CA TYR A 130 52.88 40.32 -45.50
C TYR A 130 52.27 40.64 -44.12
N PRO A 131 51.43 39.75 -43.56
CA PRO A 131 50.76 39.99 -42.29
C PRO A 131 51.68 39.71 -41.08
N TYR A 132 51.25 40.17 -39.92
CA TYR A 132 51.76 39.67 -38.64
C TYR A 132 51.11 38.31 -38.37
N PHE A 133 51.91 37.24 -38.37
CA PHE A 133 51.49 35.89 -38.01
C PHE A 133 51.59 35.71 -36.49
N ILE A 134 50.48 35.57 -35.80
CA ILE A 134 50.43 35.46 -34.34
C ILE A 134 49.95 34.07 -33.96
N ILE A 135 50.76 33.35 -33.18
CA ILE A 135 50.43 32.04 -32.62
C ILE A 135 49.96 32.26 -31.19
N ALA A 136 48.65 32.15 -30.98
CA ALA A 136 47.92 32.33 -29.73
C ALA A 136 47.82 30.99 -28.97
N GLU A 137 48.47 30.87 -27.81
CA GLU A 137 48.65 29.55 -27.18
C GLU A 137 48.05 29.39 -25.78
N SER A 138 48.30 30.28 -24.81
CA SER A 138 48.02 29.92 -23.41
C SER A 138 47.48 31.03 -22.50
N ARG A 139 47.75 32.31 -22.78
CA ARG A 139 47.46 33.40 -21.84
C ARG A 139 46.82 34.60 -22.54
N PRO A 140 45.99 35.38 -21.83
CA PRO A 140 45.25 36.50 -22.42
C PRO A 140 46.16 37.71 -22.70
N PHE A 141 45.96 38.36 -23.85
CA PHE A 141 46.71 39.54 -24.28
C PHE A 141 45.90 40.41 -25.24
N THR A 142 46.35 41.66 -25.43
CA THR A 142 45.73 42.64 -26.32
C THR A 142 46.64 42.95 -27.50
N ILE A 143 46.07 43.11 -28.70
CA ILE A 143 46.73 43.66 -29.88
C ILE A 143 46.05 44.98 -30.22
N LYS A 144 46.83 46.04 -30.43
CA LYS A 144 46.27 47.36 -30.75
C LYS A 144 47.05 48.10 -31.84
N THR A 145 46.37 48.96 -32.57
CA THR A 145 46.96 49.97 -33.46
C THR A 145 46.19 51.29 -33.32
N SER A 146 46.82 52.43 -33.66
CA SER A 146 46.13 53.73 -33.66
C SER A 146 45.11 53.81 -34.81
N LEU A 147 44.04 54.59 -34.62
CA LEU A 147 43.09 54.89 -35.70
C LEU A 147 43.70 55.80 -36.78
N GLU A 148 44.74 56.54 -36.42
CA GLU A 148 45.50 57.38 -37.35
C GLU A 148 46.49 56.57 -38.21
N ASN A 149 46.78 55.33 -37.80
CA ASN A 149 47.67 54.44 -38.54
C ASN A 149 47.01 53.85 -39.79
N THR A 150 47.84 53.28 -40.66
CA THR A 150 47.37 52.47 -41.78
C THR A 150 46.82 51.13 -41.31
N LEU A 151 45.99 50.49 -42.14
CA LEU A 151 45.35 49.22 -41.81
C LEU A 151 46.39 48.11 -41.68
N GLU A 152 46.49 47.49 -40.51
CA GLU A 152 47.42 46.36 -40.31
C GLU A 152 46.76 45.00 -40.57
N TYR A 153 47.50 44.06 -41.15
CA TYR A 153 47.00 42.71 -41.43
C TYR A 153 47.58 41.69 -40.45
N ILE A 154 46.70 40.89 -39.84
CA ILE A 154 47.08 39.85 -38.87
C ILE A 154 46.50 38.50 -39.28
N ASN A 155 47.35 37.47 -39.26
CA ASN A 155 46.94 36.08 -39.32
C ASN A 155 47.04 35.48 -37.92
N LEU A 156 45.92 35.08 -37.35
CA LEU A 156 45.83 34.56 -35.99
C LEU A 156 45.65 33.03 -36.03
N ASN A 157 46.54 32.32 -35.36
CA ASN A 157 46.57 30.87 -35.30
C ASN A 157 46.48 30.43 -33.83
N TYR A 158 45.57 29.52 -33.50
CA TYR A 158 45.38 29.01 -32.14
C TYR A 158 45.98 27.61 -32.03
N THR A 159 46.74 27.32 -30.97
CA THR A 159 47.20 25.94 -30.75
C THR A 159 46.08 25.03 -30.26
N TRP A 160 46.14 23.77 -30.69
CA TRP A 160 45.01 22.84 -30.70
C TRP A 160 44.41 22.64 -29.30
N GLY A 161 43.14 23.01 -29.14
CA GLY A 161 42.34 22.78 -27.93
C GLY A 161 42.22 23.96 -26.96
N PHE A 162 42.93 25.08 -27.18
CA PHE A 162 42.89 26.23 -26.28
C PHE A 162 42.61 27.55 -27.02
N SER A 163 41.85 28.46 -26.39
CA SER A 163 41.59 29.80 -26.92
C SER A 163 41.89 30.84 -25.85
N PRO A 164 43.08 31.47 -25.81
CA PRO A 164 43.33 32.54 -24.86
C PRO A 164 42.38 33.72 -25.14
N GLY A 165 42.13 34.55 -24.12
CA GLY A 165 41.43 35.81 -24.32
C GLY A 165 42.30 36.77 -25.15
N VAL A 166 42.02 36.88 -26.45
CA VAL A 166 42.70 37.80 -27.36
C VAL A 166 41.80 39.00 -27.63
N PHE A 167 42.25 40.19 -27.23
CA PHE A 167 41.53 41.45 -27.46
C PHE A 167 42.20 42.22 -28.59
N ILE A 168 41.44 42.69 -29.58
CA ILE A 168 41.97 43.37 -30.77
C ILE A 168 41.32 44.74 -30.91
N GLU A 169 42.15 45.78 -31.04
CA GLU A 169 41.71 47.19 -31.06
C GLU A 169 42.35 47.98 -32.20
N GLY A 170 41.58 48.88 -32.80
CA GLY A 170 42.04 49.78 -33.87
C GLY A 170 41.88 49.22 -35.28
N ARG A 171 42.56 49.86 -36.25
CA ARG A 171 42.47 49.53 -37.69
C ARG A 171 43.28 48.29 -38.02
N ILE A 172 42.72 47.12 -37.69
CA ILE A 172 43.34 45.81 -37.91
C ILE A 172 42.40 44.93 -38.73
N ALA A 173 42.93 44.21 -39.71
CA ALA A 173 42.22 43.18 -40.45
C ALA A 173 42.73 41.79 -40.07
N VAL A 174 41.85 40.94 -39.54
CA VAL A 174 42.18 39.65 -38.91
C VAL A 174 41.72 38.48 -39.77
N LYS A 175 42.60 37.52 -40.04
CA LYS A 175 42.28 36.24 -40.67
C LYS A 175 42.65 35.09 -39.72
N LEU A 176 41.74 34.16 -39.48
CA LEU A 176 42.03 32.94 -38.72
C LEU A 176 42.72 31.91 -39.62
N THR A 177 43.73 31.23 -39.10
CA THR A 177 44.53 30.25 -39.85
C THR A 177 44.72 28.95 -39.08
N ASN A 178 44.91 27.84 -39.80
CA ASN A 178 45.10 26.49 -39.24
C ASN A 178 43.93 25.99 -38.37
N GLU A 179 42.70 26.42 -38.67
CA GLU A 179 41.52 25.98 -37.92
C GLU A 179 41.03 24.58 -38.35
N THR A 180 40.66 23.78 -37.36
CA THR A 180 40.13 22.42 -37.54
C THR A 180 38.61 22.43 -37.75
N ILE A 181 38.14 21.53 -38.64
CA ILE A 181 36.73 21.38 -38.98
C ILE A 181 35.89 21.11 -37.73
N ARG A 182 34.72 21.75 -37.64
CA ARG A 182 33.75 21.60 -36.56
C ARG A 182 32.34 21.94 -37.02
N ASN A 183 31.36 21.51 -36.24
CA ASN A 183 29.94 21.79 -36.51
C ASN A 183 29.44 23.03 -35.75
N ASP A 184 29.92 23.24 -34.52
CA ASP A 184 29.45 24.32 -33.63
C ASP A 184 30.36 25.57 -33.69
N CYS A 185 29.96 26.63 -32.98
CA CYS A 185 30.74 27.85 -32.82
C CYS A 185 31.68 27.77 -31.60
N GLN A 186 32.92 28.22 -31.76
CA GLN A 186 33.88 28.38 -30.66
C GLN A 186 34.42 29.82 -30.64
N TYR A 187 34.53 30.42 -29.45
CA TYR A 187 35.15 31.73 -29.28
C TYR A 187 36.60 31.74 -29.79
N ARG A 188 37.04 32.88 -30.33
CA ARG A 188 38.43 33.11 -30.73
C ARG A 188 38.97 34.41 -30.17
N TYR A 189 38.39 35.53 -30.55
CA TYR A 189 38.87 36.84 -30.13
C TYR A 189 37.73 37.81 -29.91
N THR A 190 38.02 38.86 -29.15
CA THR A 190 37.12 39.98 -28.94
C THR A 190 37.70 41.19 -29.63
N SER A 191 36.92 41.92 -30.42
CA SER A 191 37.39 43.11 -31.12
C SER A 191 36.58 44.36 -30.82
N ASP A 192 37.13 45.53 -31.10
CA ASP A 192 36.34 46.76 -31.21
C ASP A 192 35.65 46.87 -32.60
N GLN A 193 34.91 47.97 -32.81
CA GLN A 193 34.16 48.23 -34.04
C GLN A 193 35.01 48.55 -35.27
N TYR A 194 36.31 48.81 -35.12
CA TYR A 194 37.20 49.22 -36.21
C TYR A 194 37.98 48.05 -36.81
N VAL A 195 37.94 46.89 -36.16
CA VAL A 195 38.58 45.66 -36.63
C VAL A 195 37.77 45.03 -37.75
N ILE A 196 38.45 44.64 -38.83
CA ILE A 196 37.87 44.01 -40.01
C ILE A 196 38.12 42.50 -39.95
N ASN A 197 37.06 41.71 -40.05
CA ASN A 197 37.18 40.25 -40.16
C ASN A 197 37.41 39.83 -41.62
N ARG A 198 38.50 39.12 -41.90
CA ARG A 198 38.87 38.57 -43.21
C ARG A 198 38.54 37.08 -43.35
N GLY A 199 37.87 36.47 -42.37
CA GLY A 199 37.44 35.08 -42.39
C GLY A 199 38.53 34.10 -41.95
N VAL A 200 38.45 32.87 -42.48
CA VAL A 200 39.30 31.74 -42.13
C VAL A 200 39.83 31.05 -43.39
N ASP A 201 41.03 30.47 -43.32
CA ASP A 201 41.66 29.75 -44.43
C ASP A 201 40.99 28.40 -44.80
N ASN A 202 40.25 27.80 -43.85
CA ASN A 202 39.51 26.57 -44.05
C ASN A 202 38.10 26.81 -44.63
N ASN A 203 37.86 26.34 -45.85
CA ASN A 203 36.60 26.53 -46.58
C ASN A 203 35.35 25.91 -45.91
N ASN A 204 35.52 24.93 -45.01
CA ASN A 204 34.43 24.30 -44.26
C ASN A 204 33.99 25.09 -43.02
N LEU A 205 34.62 26.23 -42.76
CA LEU A 205 34.37 27.08 -41.62
C LEU A 205 34.01 28.50 -42.05
N GLN A 206 33.53 29.29 -41.10
CA GLN A 206 33.29 30.71 -41.24
C GLN A 206 33.50 31.41 -39.90
N VAL A 207 33.84 32.69 -39.94
CA VAL A 207 34.00 33.51 -38.73
C VAL A 207 32.78 34.42 -38.61
N LEU A 208 32.06 34.32 -37.50
CA LEU A 208 30.85 35.10 -37.23
C LEU A 208 31.09 36.05 -36.05
N ASP A 209 30.53 37.25 -36.15
CA ASP A 209 30.27 38.10 -34.99
C ASP A 209 29.00 37.59 -34.31
N ILE A 210 29.18 36.93 -33.17
CA ILE A 210 28.08 36.26 -32.46
C ILE A 210 27.54 37.11 -31.32
N CYS A 211 28.20 38.20 -30.94
CA CYS A 211 27.70 39.07 -29.88
C CYS A 211 28.34 40.45 -29.94
N TYR A 212 27.51 41.49 -29.88
CA TYR A 212 27.96 42.87 -29.73
C TYR A 212 27.48 43.44 -28.39
N VAL A 213 28.41 43.65 -27.45
CA VAL A 213 28.13 44.21 -26.12
C VAL A 213 29.20 45.21 -25.73
N HIS A 214 28.78 46.34 -25.14
CA HIS A 214 29.69 47.37 -24.62
C HIS A 214 30.79 47.81 -25.62
N ASN A 215 30.41 48.03 -26.88
CA ASN A 215 31.30 48.40 -27.99
C ASN A 215 32.39 47.35 -28.31
N ARG A 216 32.13 46.09 -27.98
CA ARG A 216 32.99 44.95 -28.28
C ARG A 216 32.22 43.90 -29.06
N HIS A 217 32.86 43.35 -30.09
CA HIS A 217 32.37 42.23 -30.89
C HIS A 217 33.03 40.93 -30.42
N ARG A 218 32.23 39.89 -30.22
CA ARG A 218 32.68 38.53 -29.90
C ARG A 218 32.78 37.75 -31.19
N MET A 219 34.00 37.45 -31.60
CA MET A 219 34.27 36.75 -32.86
C MET A 219 34.46 35.27 -32.58
N ALA A 220 33.66 34.45 -33.26
CA ALA A 220 33.69 32.99 -33.13
C ALA A 220 33.96 32.31 -34.47
N ILE A 221 34.69 31.20 -34.42
CA ILE A 221 34.84 30.28 -35.54
C ILE A 221 33.69 29.27 -35.50
N CYS A 222 32.95 29.14 -36.59
CA CYS A 222 31.76 28.31 -36.69
C CYS A 222 31.84 27.38 -37.91
N GLY A 223 31.12 26.25 -37.85
CA GLY A 223 30.90 25.41 -39.02
C GLY A 223 30.18 26.16 -40.15
N LYS A 224 30.44 25.79 -41.40
CA LYS A 224 29.84 26.47 -42.57
C LYS A 224 28.32 26.45 -42.60
N ASN A 225 27.70 25.47 -41.94
CA ASN A 225 26.25 25.30 -41.89
C ASN A 225 25.58 26.15 -40.80
N VAL A 226 26.34 26.77 -39.88
CA VAL A 226 25.77 27.66 -38.87
C VAL A 226 25.21 28.92 -39.55
N PRO A 227 23.98 29.35 -39.25
CA PRO A 227 23.41 30.56 -39.85
C PRO A 227 24.26 31.80 -39.54
N ILE A 228 24.43 32.69 -40.52
CA ILE A 228 25.11 33.99 -40.33
C ILE A 228 24.40 34.91 -39.31
N THR A 229 23.15 34.61 -38.97
CA THR A 229 22.35 35.32 -37.96
C THR A 229 22.50 34.73 -36.56
N TYR A 230 23.37 33.74 -36.36
CA TYR A 230 23.59 33.12 -35.05
C TYR A 230 24.14 34.17 -34.06
N GLN A 231 23.48 34.30 -32.91
CA GLN A 231 23.88 35.19 -31.83
C GLN A 231 23.98 34.42 -30.51
N ASP A 232 25.02 34.70 -29.74
CA ASP A 232 25.29 34.12 -28.43
C ASP A 232 26.14 35.06 -27.56
N CYS A 233 25.45 35.89 -26.78
CA CYS A 233 26.02 36.75 -25.73
C CYS A 233 26.07 36.06 -24.36
N SER A 234 26.01 34.73 -24.32
CA SER A 234 25.93 33.98 -23.07
C SER A 234 27.26 33.33 -22.68
N CYS A 235 27.34 32.93 -21.41
CA CYS A 235 28.47 32.26 -20.81
C CYS A 235 27.97 31.07 -20.00
N SER A 236 28.30 29.86 -20.45
CA SER A 236 28.07 28.61 -19.72
C SER A 236 29.38 28.08 -19.17
N TYR A 237 29.35 27.54 -17.96
CA TYR A 237 30.54 27.13 -17.22
C TYR A 237 30.37 25.70 -16.68
N SER A 238 31.38 24.86 -16.86
CA SER A 238 31.41 23.49 -16.31
C SER A 238 32.83 22.95 -16.29
N ASN A 239 33.11 22.00 -15.40
CA ASN A 239 34.44 21.39 -15.28
C ASN A 239 35.57 22.41 -15.13
N PHE A 240 35.29 23.50 -14.41
CA PHE A 240 36.22 24.62 -14.19
C PHE A 240 36.61 25.41 -15.45
N GLU A 241 35.86 25.28 -16.54
CA GLU A 241 36.11 25.97 -17.81
C GLU A 241 34.81 26.54 -18.42
N TYR A 242 34.95 27.57 -19.26
CA TYR A 242 33.85 28.07 -20.08
C TYR A 242 33.61 27.19 -21.30
N GLU A 243 32.35 26.89 -21.59
CA GLU A 243 31.97 26.21 -22.83
C GLU A 243 32.39 27.03 -24.06
N ASN A 244 32.63 26.33 -25.17
CA ASN A 244 33.09 26.94 -26.42
C ASN A 244 34.35 27.80 -26.26
N SER A 245 35.13 27.54 -25.20
CA SER A 245 36.33 28.28 -24.82
C SER A 245 36.11 29.80 -24.76
N ALA A 246 34.92 30.24 -24.34
CA ALA A 246 34.54 31.65 -24.21
C ALA A 246 35.26 32.33 -23.04
N ILE A 247 36.58 32.46 -23.14
CA ILE A 247 37.44 33.06 -22.10
C ILE A 247 37.16 34.55 -21.91
N ASP A 248 36.58 35.23 -22.91
CA ASP A 248 36.12 36.61 -22.76
C ASP A 248 35.05 36.77 -21.66
N CYS A 249 34.34 35.70 -21.29
CA CYS A 249 33.45 35.67 -20.14
C CYS A 249 34.16 36.04 -18.83
N SER A 250 35.45 35.73 -18.64
CA SER A 250 36.20 36.15 -17.45
C SER A 250 36.44 37.67 -17.38
N PHE A 251 36.41 38.34 -18.52
CA PHE A 251 36.76 39.77 -18.62
C PHE A 251 35.55 40.66 -18.83
N LEU A 252 34.51 40.13 -19.48
CA LEU A 252 33.31 40.86 -19.89
C LEU A 252 32.05 40.33 -19.19
N SER A 253 32.18 39.52 -18.13
CA SER A 253 31.05 38.88 -17.42
C SER A 253 29.90 39.86 -17.13
N LYS A 254 30.23 41.07 -16.67
CA LYS A 254 29.26 42.13 -16.34
C LYS A 254 28.36 42.55 -17.51
N TYR A 255 28.80 42.34 -18.74
CA TYR A 255 28.09 42.69 -19.97
C TYR A 255 27.50 41.47 -20.69
N LEU A 256 27.74 40.26 -20.19
CA LEU A 256 27.34 39.00 -20.78
C LEU A 256 26.34 38.26 -19.88
N SER A 257 25.48 37.45 -20.47
CA SER A 257 24.48 36.67 -19.72
C SER A 257 25.08 35.40 -19.14
N PHE A 258 24.85 35.10 -17.87
CA PHE A 258 25.21 33.81 -17.30
C PHE A 258 24.15 32.76 -17.64
N LYS A 259 24.53 31.71 -18.35
CA LYS A 259 23.63 30.64 -18.78
C LYS A 259 23.79 29.41 -17.91
N ILE A 260 22.81 29.21 -17.04
CA ILE A 260 22.75 28.10 -16.09
C ILE A 260 22.50 26.78 -16.82
N LYS A 261 23.29 25.76 -16.46
CA LYS A 261 23.03 24.36 -16.82
C LYS A 261 21.95 23.73 -15.92
N PRO A 262 21.24 22.68 -16.37
CA PRO A 262 20.19 22.03 -15.58
C PRO A 262 20.60 21.66 -14.14
N ASN A 263 21.84 21.23 -13.94
CA ASN A 263 22.44 21.10 -12.62
C ASN A 263 23.81 21.81 -12.59
N GLN A 264 23.84 23.01 -12.03
CA GLN A 264 25.01 23.89 -11.95
C GLN A 264 25.61 23.84 -10.54
N GLU A 265 26.48 22.87 -10.29
CA GLU A 265 27.14 22.69 -8.99
C GLU A 265 28.31 23.67 -8.78
N PHE A 266 28.99 24.04 -9.86
CA PHE A 266 30.17 24.92 -9.81
C PHE A 266 29.86 26.23 -10.53
N ILE A 267 30.23 27.35 -9.93
CA ILE A 267 30.12 28.67 -10.55
C ILE A 267 31.51 29.26 -10.83
N PRO A 268 31.67 30.07 -11.88
CA PRO A 268 32.94 30.71 -12.23
C PRO A 268 33.40 31.69 -11.14
N TYR A 269 34.68 32.06 -11.15
CA TYR A 269 35.24 33.05 -10.22
C TYR A 269 34.49 34.40 -10.32
N GLU A 270 34.12 34.77 -11.54
CA GLU A 270 33.37 35.98 -11.87
C GLU A 270 31.96 35.92 -11.30
N ARG A 271 31.67 36.88 -10.41
CA ARG A 271 30.38 36.97 -9.69
C ARG A 271 29.41 37.99 -10.28
N GLU A 272 29.91 38.87 -11.14
CA GLU A 272 29.15 39.97 -11.74
C GLU A 272 28.73 39.63 -13.17
N TRP A 273 27.43 39.66 -13.45
CA TRP A 273 26.85 39.23 -14.71
C TRP A 273 25.81 40.24 -15.22
N SER A 274 25.61 40.31 -16.53
CA SER A 274 24.56 41.17 -17.09
C SER A 274 23.19 40.70 -16.64
N THR A 275 22.84 39.44 -16.92
CA THR A 275 21.57 38.84 -16.51
C THR A 275 21.73 37.31 -16.42
N LEU A 276 20.66 36.65 -15.99
CA LEU A 276 20.57 35.21 -15.83
C LEU A 276 19.69 34.61 -16.93
N ILE A 277 20.16 33.54 -17.58
CA ILE A 277 19.35 32.76 -18.52
C ILE A 277 19.49 31.25 -18.25
N THR A 278 18.55 30.44 -18.73
CA THR A 278 18.57 28.97 -18.57
C THR A 278 18.51 28.26 -19.91
N THR A 279 18.60 26.93 -19.88
CA THR A 279 18.51 26.05 -21.05
C THR A 279 17.07 25.67 -21.43
N GLY A 280 16.06 26.24 -20.76
CA GLY A 280 14.64 25.94 -21.02
C GLY A 280 14.12 24.67 -20.34
N VAL A 281 14.91 24.05 -19.46
CA VAL A 281 14.51 22.91 -18.61
C VAL A 281 14.72 23.26 -17.14
N ASP A 282 14.17 22.43 -16.24
CA ASP A 282 14.34 22.59 -14.80
C ASP A 282 15.82 22.71 -14.44
N SER A 283 16.15 23.79 -13.74
CA SER A 283 17.53 24.21 -13.51
C SER A 283 17.78 24.48 -12.02
N LYS A 284 18.87 23.93 -11.49
CA LYS A 284 19.35 24.18 -10.13
C LYS A 284 20.77 24.75 -10.18
N ILE A 285 21.02 25.80 -9.42
CA ILE A 285 22.36 26.38 -9.22
C ILE A 285 22.72 26.40 -7.74
N THR A 286 23.95 25.99 -7.43
CA THR A 286 24.53 26.08 -6.08
C THR A 286 25.62 27.13 -6.05
N ILE A 287 25.44 28.13 -5.18
CA ILE A 287 26.38 29.23 -4.94
C ILE A 287 27.04 28.96 -3.58
N PRO A 288 28.38 28.88 -3.50
CA PRO A 288 29.10 28.62 -2.26
C PRO A 288 28.71 29.60 -1.14
N LYS A 289 28.75 29.10 0.11
CA LYS A 289 28.60 29.94 1.29
C LYS A 289 29.63 31.08 1.26
N ASP A 290 29.24 32.26 1.69
CA ASP A 290 30.02 33.51 1.64
C ASP A 290 30.26 34.09 0.23
N SER A 291 29.63 33.53 -0.81
CA SER A 291 29.60 34.10 -2.15
C SER A 291 28.20 34.59 -2.54
N SER A 292 28.15 35.54 -3.47
CA SER A 292 26.92 35.97 -4.13
C SER A 292 27.14 36.10 -5.63
N MET A 293 26.06 35.99 -6.41
CA MET A 293 26.04 36.38 -7.82
C MET A 293 25.24 37.67 -7.98
N ILE A 294 25.72 38.60 -8.81
CA ILE A 294 25.13 39.91 -9.04
C ILE A 294 24.71 40.02 -10.49
N PHE A 295 23.45 40.42 -10.74
CA PHE A 295 22.87 40.63 -12.06
C PHE A 295 22.49 42.10 -12.25
N PHE A 296 23.04 42.76 -13.27
CA PHE A 296 22.89 44.21 -13.45
C PHE A 296 21.66 44.63 -14.25
N ASN A 297 21.30 43.86 -15.27
CA ASN A 297 20.15 44.10 -16.14
C ASN A 297 18.93 43.32 -15.66
N ASP A 298 17.80 43.55 -16.31
CA ASP A 298 16.55 42.84 -16.05
C ASP A 298 16.72 41.32 -16.22
N ALA A 299 16.10 40.57 -15.32
CA ALA A 299 16.11 39.12 -15.30
C ALA A 299 14.70 38.60 -15.58
N TYR A 300 14.56 37.84 -16.66
CA TYR A 300 13.31 37.17 -17.02
C TYR A 300 13.36 35.75 -16.47
N LEU A 301 12.46 35.43 -15.54
CA LEU A 301 12.42 34.09 -14.98
C LEU A 301 12.01 33.08 -16.08
N PRO A 302 12.68 31.92 -16.12
CA PRO A 302 12.57 31.00 -17.26
C PRO A 302 11.22 30.28 -17.29
N ASN A 303 10.83 29.78 -18.47
CA ASN A 303 9.60 28.98 -18.62
C ASN A 303 9.62 27.60 -17.92
N ALA A 304 10.68 27.26 -17.21
CA ALA A 304 10.86 26.00 -16.46
C ALA A 304 11.30 26.31 -15.02
N SER A 305 11.31 25.32 -14.13
CA SER A 305 11.62 25.56 -12.72
C SER A 305 13.06 26.06 -12.54
N LEU A 306 13.26 27.03 -11.66
CA LEU A 306 14.58 27.56 -11.30
C LEU A 306 14.75 27.49 -9.78
N SER A 307 15.80 26.81 -9.33
CA SER A 307 16.17 26.75 -7.91
C SER A 307 17.59 27.24 -7.66
N ILE A 308 17.71 28.29 -6.87
CA ILE A 308 18.96 28.90 -6.43
C ILE A 308 19.24 28.49 -4.99
N ASP A 309 20.35 27.80 -4.76
CA ASP A 309 20.86 27.49 -3.43
C ASP A 309 22.04 28.42 -3.12
N GLY A 310 21.79 29.50 -2.39
CA GLY A 310 22.76 30.53 -2.03
C GLY A 310 22.25 31.95 -2.29
N THR A 311 23.15 32.92 -2.49
CA THR A 311 22.78 34.35 -2.54
C THR A 311 22.83 34.93 -3.95
N CYS A 312 21.73 35.55 -4.39
CA CYS A 312 21.65 36.32 -5.63
C CYS A 312 21.23 37.77 -5.39
N ILE A 313 21.84 38.70 -6.11
CA ILE A 313 21.57 40.13 -6.03
C ILE A 313 21.16 40.62 -7.41
N PHE A 314 19.90 41.02 -7.56
CA PHE A 314 19.32 41.55 -8.78
C PHE A 314 19.23 43.07 -8.69
N LYS A 315 20.03 43.77 -9.50
CA LYS A 315 19.99 45.23 -9.63
C LYS A 315 18.97 45.70 -10.66
N GLY A 316 18.67 44.88 -11.68
CA GLY A 316 17.56 45.08 -12.61
C GLY A 316 16.20 44.63 -12.05
N ILE A 317 15.17 44.73 -12.89
CA ILE A 317 13.81 44.26 -12.60
C ILE A 317 13.75 42.74 -12.79
N ILE A 318 13.06 42.03 -11.89
CA ILE A 318 12.77 40.60 -12.06
C ILE A 318 11.37 40.47 -12.68
N HIS A 319 11.30 39.93 -13.90
CA HIS A 319 10.07 39.67 -14.62
C HIS A 319 9.59 38.23 -14.41
N ILE A 320 8.34 38.08 -13.96
CA ILE A 320 7.71 36.80 -13.66
C ILE A 320 6.52 36.62 -14.60
N GLU A 321 6.65 35.70 -15.57
CA GLU A 321 5.61 35.48 -16.59
C GLU A 321 4.74 34.24 -16.35
N ARG A 322 5.14 33.38 -15.41
CA ARG A 322 4.45 32.13 -15.07
C ARG A 322 4.38 31.93 -13.56
N SER A 323 3.38 31.20 -13.10
CA SER A 323 3.20 30.83 -11.69
C SER A 323 2.96 29.33 -11.47
N ASP A 324 2.88 28.57 -12.55
CA ASP A 324 2.67 27.12 -12.53
C ASP A 324 4.00 26.33 -12.51
N VAL A 325 5.14 27.02 -12.52
CA VAL A 325 6.49 26.47 -12.34
C VAL A 325 7.11 26.96 -11.02
N LEU A 326 8.08 26.22 -10.49
CA LEU A 326 8.72 26.57 -9.22
C LEU A 326 9.86 27.58 -9.45
N TYR A 327 9.74 28.76 -8.87
CA TYR A 327 10.85 29.71 -8.72
C TYR A 327 11.29 29.77 -7.26
N ASN A 328 12.45 29.17 -6.96
CA ASN A 328 13.14 29.33 -5.70
C ASN A 328 14.36 30.23 -5.91
N LEU A 329 14.26 31.47 -5.43
CA LEU A 329 15.32 32.49 -5.58
C LEU A 329 16.38 32.43 -4.48
N GLY A 330 16.33 31.41 -3.60
CA GLY A 330 17.28 31.25 -2.51
C GLY A 330 17.29 32.46 -1.57
N HIS A 331 18.46 32.97 -1.23
CA HIS A 331 18.62 34.26 -0.57
C HIS A 331 18.72 35.36 -1.63
N PHE A 332 17.72 36.21 -1.74
CA PHE A 332 17.67 37.21 -2.81
C PHE A 332 17.76 38.64 -2.27
N GLN A 333 18.39 39.52 -3.04
CA GLN A 333 18.19 40.96 -2.97
C GLN A 333 17.68 41.41 -4.34
N ALA A 334 16.63 42.23 -4.39
CA ALA A 334 16.04 42.69 -5.63
C ALA A 334 15.64 44.17 -5.51
N THR A 335 15.52 44.84 -6.65
CA THR A 335 15.08 46.25 -6.70
C THR A 335 13.59 46.37 -6.94
N LEU A 336 13.03 45.54 -7.82
CA LEU A 336 11.62 45.52 -8.22
C LEU A 336 11.25 44.16 -8.82
N PHE A 337 9.98 43.76 -8.68
CA PHE A 337 9.38 42.61 -9.36
C PHE A 337 8.18 43.04 -10.21
N GLU A 338 8.05 42.47 -11.40
CA GLU A 338 6.91 42.66 -12.31
C GLU A 338 6.28 41.31 -12.68
N TYR A 339 4.95 41.24 -12.66
CA TYR A 339 4.19 40.00 -12.93
C TYR A 339 2.84 40.25 -13.63
N GLY A 340 2.78 41.31 -14.46
CA GLY A 340 1.53 41.77 -15.08
C GLY A 340 0.85 40.78 -16.04
N SER A 341 1.56 39.75 -16.51
CA SER A 341 1.03 38.70 -17.40
C SER A 341 0.37 37.54 -16.65
N ILE A 342 0.47 37.48 -15.32
CA ILE A 342 -0.07 36.38 -14.51
C ILE A 342 -1.52 36.64 -14.10
N GLU A 343 -2.37 35.63 -14.25
CA GLU A 343 -3.78 35.68 -13.83
C GLU A 343 -3.89 35.64 -12.29
N ILE A 344 -4.07 36.81 -11.65
CA ILE A 344 -4.13 36.94 -10.19
C ILE A 344 -5.37 36.32 -9.53
N SER A 345 -6.44 36.05 -10.29
CA SER A 345 -7.70 35.45 -9.80
C SER A 345 -7.51 34.09 -9.14
N LYS A 346 -6.41 33.39 -9.47
CA LYS A 346 -6.09 32.03 -9.00
C LYS A 346 -5.20 32.01 -7.77
N ASP A 347 -4.95 33.15 -7.13
CA ASP A 347 -4.11 33.21 -5.93
C ASP A 347 -2.71 32.57 -6.15
N PRO A 348 -1.97 32.93 -7.22
CA PRO A 348 -0.74 32.25 -7.60
C PRO A 348 0.42 32.51 -6.63
N VAL A 349 1.30 31.51 -6.49
CA VAL A 349 2.63 31.71 -5.90
C VAL A 349 3.55 32.30 -6.94
N LEU A 350 4.11 33.49 -6.66
CA LEU A 350 5.02 34.16 -7.59
C LEU A 350 6.41 33.55 -7.52
N PHE A 351 6.93 33.35 -6.30
CA PHE A 351 8.20 32.67 -6.03
C PHE A 351 8.33 32.36 -4.54
N ILE A 352 9.34 31.57 -4.20
CA ILE A 352 9.81 31.36 -2.83
C ILE A 352 11.24 31.87 -2.68
N GLY A 353 11.61 32.31 -1.48
CA GLY A 353 12.95 32.80 -1.20
C GLY A 353 13.08 33.41 0.19
N LYS A 354 14.22 33.98 0.49
CA LYS A 354 14.46 34.78 1.69
C LYS A 354 15.10 36.10 1.29
N CYS A 355 14.43 37.21 1.59
CA CYS A 355 15.01 38.52 1.36
C CYS A 355 16.28 38.70 2.22
N ASN A 356 17.40 38.99 1.57
CA ASN A 356 18.72 39.13 2.17
C ASN A 356 19.13 40.61 2.36
N SER A 357 18.17 41.52 2.38
CA SER A 357 18.37 42.93 2.73
C SER A 357 17.88 43.19 4.16
N ASN A 358 18.12 44.41 4.67
CA ASN A 358 17.50 44.81 5.93
C ASN A 358 15.97 44.87 5.78
N LEU A 359 15.25 44.73 6.90
CA LEU A 359 13.78 44.63 6.91
C LEU A 359 13.08 45.83 6.23
N ILE A 360 13.62 47.05 6.39
CA ILE A 360 13.05 48.28 5.81
C ILE A 360 13.14 48.22 4.28
N GLU A 361 14.29 47.81 3.75
CA GLU A 361 14.55 47.70 2.33
C GLU A 361 13.72 46.57 1.69
N CYS A 362 13.66 45.40 2.34
CA CYS A 362 12.79 44.30 1.90
C CYS A 362 11.33 44.75 1.81
N ASN A 363 10.80 45.38 2.86
CA ASN A 363 9.42 45.86 2.87
C ASN A 363 9.15 46.90 1.77
N LYS A 364 10.11 47.80 1.52
CA LYS A 364 10.00 48.80 0.46
C LYS A 364 9.94 48.16 -0.93
N VAL A 365 10.80 47.18 -1.22
CA VAL A 365 10.82 46.48 -2.51
C VAL A 365 9.51 45.72 -2.72
N LEU A 366 9.05 45.00 -1.69
CA LEU A 366 7.80 44.23 -1.74
C LEU A 366 6.58 45.14 -1.93
N SER A 367 6.49 46.25 -1.19
CA SER A 367 5.40 47.22 -1.33
C SER A 367 5.38 47.86 -2.71
N ASN A 368 6.54 48.26 -3.24
CA ASN A 368 6.66 48.86 -4.57
C ASN A 368 6.30 47.86 -5.68
N SER A 369 6.51 46.57 -5.45
CA SER A 369 6.16 45.49 -6.38
C SER A 369 4.73 44.97 -6.18
N ASN A 370 3.95 45.53 -5.25
CA ASN A 370 2.63 45.02 -4.88
C ASN A 370 2.63 43.53 -4.44
N ILE A 371 3.72 43.08 -3.80
CA ILE A 371 3.92 41.71 -3.31
C ILE A 371 3.80 41.68 -1.79
N LYS A 372 3.27 40.60 -1.24
CA LYS A 372 3.31 40.29 0.18
C LYS A 372 4.11 39.02 0.45
N GLU A 373 4.75 39.01 1.61
CA GLU A 373 5.50 37.87 2.12
C GLU A 373 4.62 37.04 3.08
N VAL A 374 4.68 35.72 2.95
CA VAL A 374 4.03 34.77 3.85
C VAL A 374 5.09 33.78 4.36
N ASN A 375 5.39 33.87 5.66
CA ASN A 375 6.25 32.90 6.32
C ASN A 375 5.41 31.68 6.74
N CYS A 376 5.75 30.52 6.17
CA CYS A 376 5.15 29.24 6.52
C CYS A 376 6.10 28.43 7.42
N GLY A 377 6.74 29.05 8.41
CA GLY A 377 7.59 28.41 9.41
C GLY A 377 9.07 28.26 9.02
N GLY A 378 9.38 27.75 7.82
CA GLY A 378 10.75 27.41 7.43
C GLY A 378 11.65 28.60 7.07
N VAL A 379 12.79 28.28 6.45
CA VAL A 379 13.81 29.29 6.08
C VAL A 379 13.37 30.16 4.91
N LEU A 380 12.64 29.57 3.96
CA LEU A 380 12.14 30.25 2.77
C LEU A 380 10.69 30.69 3.00
N ASN A 381 10.40 31.91 2.56
CA ASN A 381 9.08 32.51 2.59
C ASN A 381 8.44 32.41 1.21
N ARG A 382 7.11 32.37 1.19
CA ARG A 382 6.28 32.40 -0.01
C ARG A 382 5.93 33.85 -0.34
N TYR A 383 6.10 34.25 -1.60
CA TYR A 383 5.76 35.60 -2.06
C TYR A 383 4.56 35.56 -3.00
N LEU A 384 3.55 36.35 -2.66
CA LEU A 384 2.23 36.39 -3.31
C LEU A 384 1.91 37.83 -3.73
N TYR A 385 0.96 38.02 -4.63
CA TYR A 385 0.42 39.37 -4.84
C TYR A 385 -0.28 39.88 -3.56
N SER A 386 -0.26 41.19 -3.33
CA SER A 386 -0.66 41.82 -2.06
C SER A 386 -2.08 41.46 -1.59
N GLY A 387 -3.04 41.35 -2.51
CA GLY A 387 -4.44 41.04 -2.22
C GLY A 387 -4.77 39.56 -2.07
N SER A 388 -3.78 38.65 -2.15
CA SER A 388 -4.05 37.20 -2.14
C SER A 388 -4.67 36.74 -0.83
N THR A 389 -5.40 35.62 -0.82
CA THR A 389 -5.92 35.00 0.42
C THR A 389 -5.31 33.64 0.73
N LEU A 390 -4.46 33.12 -0.15
CA LEU A 390 -3.88 31.77 -0.10
C LEU A 390 -3.16 31.42 1.20
N GLY A 391 -2.33 32.32 1.72
CA GLY A 391 -1.47 32.04 2.88
C GLY A 391 -0.55 30.83 2.65
N CYS A 392 -0.51 29.90 3.59
CA CYS A 392 0.29 28.65 3.53
C CYS A 392 -0.48 27.44 2.99
N LYS A 393 -1.62 27.67 2.33
CA LYS A 393 -2.48 26.61 1.79
C LYS A 393 -1.85 26.00 0.54
N CYS A 394 -2.06 24.69 0.38
CA CYS A 394 -1.73 23.87 -0.78
C CYS A 394 -3.01 23.13 -1.19
N THR A 395 -3.56 23.49 -2.35
CA THR A 395 -4.73 22.82 -2.93
C THR A 395 -4.28 21.87 -4.02
N GLN A 396 -4.84 20.66 -4.03
CA GLN A 396 -4.60 19.72 -5.11
C GLN A 396 -5.31 20.15 -6.38
N LYS A 397 -4.61 20.09 -7.52
CA LYS A 397 -5.22 20.19 -8.84
C LYS A 397 -5.75 18.82 -9.28
N ASP A 398 -4.99 17.78 -8.98
CA ASP A 398 -5.29 16.37 -9.20
C ASP A 398 -4.51 15.51 -8.17
N SER A 399 -4.45 14.19 -8.37
CA SER A 399 -3.74 13.28 -7.46
C SER A 399 -2.21 13.44 -7.44
N THR A 400 -1.64 14.12 -8.42
CA THR A 400 -0.18 14.25 -8.63
C THR A 400 0.30 15.69 -8.44
N TYR A 401 -0.50 16.66 -8.87
CA TYR A 401 -0.09 18.06 -8.94
C TYR A 401 -0.88 18.96 -7.99
N PHE A 402 -0.18 19.99 -7.51
CA PHE A 402 -0.77 21.09 -6.76
C PHE A 402 -1.09 22.25 -7.70
N GLU A 403 -2.07 23.07 -7.31
CA GLU A 403 -2.29 24.38 -7.93
C GLU A 403 -1.10 25.31 -7.69
N GLN A 404 -0.46 25.20 -6.52
CA GLN A 404 0.70 26.00 -6.13
C GLN A 404 2.01 25.23 -6.35
N SER A 405 2.94 25.80 -7.10
CA SER A 405 4.17 25.14 -7.57
C SER A 405 5.19 24.82 -6.47
N ASP A 406 5.10 25.44 -5.30
CA ASP A 406 6.05 25.31 -4.18
C ASP A 406 5.69 24.21 -3.18
N CYS A 407 4.46 23.69 -3.21
CA CYS A 407 3.94 22.75 -2.21
C CYS A 407 4.75 21.45 -2.13
N SER A 408 5.07 20.82 -3.27
CA SER A 408 5.85 19.58 -3.30
C SER A 408 7.27 19.76 -2.76
N TYR A 409 7.86 20.95 -2.97
CA TYR A 409 9.23 21.29 -2.59
C TYR A 409 9.33 21.67 -1.10
N LEU A 410 8.50 22.60 -0.63
CA LEU A 410 8.57 23.08 0.75
C LEU A 410 8.21 21.99 1.76
N THR A 411 7.35 21.03 1.39
CA THR A 411 6.93 19.96 2.32
C THR A 411 8.04 18.94 2.62
N GLU A 412 9.20 19.00 1.99
CA GLU A 412 10.36 18.16 2.37
C GLU A 412 11.07 18.69 3.63
N GLY A 413 10.92 19.98 3.93
CA GLY A 413 11.53 20.61 5.09
C GLY A 413 10.66 20.50 6.34
N ARG A 414 11.19 19.88 7.40
CA ARG A 414 10.48 19.70 8.69
C ARG A 414 9.95 20.99 9.33
N GLN A 415 10.60 22.12 9.11
CA GLN A 415 10.21 23.41 9.69
C GLN A 415 9.07 24.09 8.92
N ASN A 416 8.76 23.61 7.71
CA ASN A 416 7.70 24.19 6.89
C ASN A 416 6.32 23.74 7.40
N ARG A 417 5.46 24.73 7.62
CA ARG A 417 4.12 24.64 8.19
C ARG A 417 3.05 24.81 7.10
N MET A 418 3.22 24.09 5.98
CA MET A 418 2.27 24.09 4.87
C MET A 418 0.96 23.41 5.26
N LYS A 419 -0.17 23.79 4.67
CA LYS A 419 -1.49 23.21 4.94
C LYS A 419 -2.05 22.54 3.69
N LEU A 420 -2.28 21.23 3.74
CA LEU A 420 -2.85 20.47 2.63
C LEU A 420 -4.37 20.47 2.69
N VAL A 421 -5.03 20.79 1.59
CA VAL A 421 -6.46 20.52 1.42
C VAL A 421 -6.63 19.36 0.43
N LEU A 422 -7.18 18.26 0.94
CA LEU A 422 -7.45 17.03 0.21
C LEU A 422 -8.75 17.15 -0.58
N GLU A 423 -8.64 16.93 -1.88
CA GLU A 423 -9.75 16.71 -2.79
C GLU A 423 -9.57 15.41 -3.59
N TYR A 424 -8.32 14.98 -3.75
CA TYR A 424 -7.92 13.78 -4.47
C TYR A 424 -6.96 12.94 -3.62
N ASN A 425 -6.71 11.70 -4.05
CA ASN A 425 -5.69 10.84 -3.45
C ASN A 425 -4.34 11.58 -3.33
N TYR A 426 -3.60 11.31 -2.25
CA TYR A 426 -2.33 11.97 -1.99
C TYR A 426 -1.22 10.95 -1.79
N ASN A 427 -0.15 11.10 -2.58
CA ASN A 427 1.04 10.29 -2.51
C ASN A 427 2.24 11.15 -2.07
N SER A 428 2.84 10.83 -0.93
CA SER A 428 4.03 11.50 -0.41
C SER A 428 5.33 11.16 -1.18
N GLY A 429 5.29 10.15 -2.04
CA GLY A 429 6.44 9.64 -2.78
C GLY A 429 7.42 8.87 -1.90
N LEU A 430 8.68 8.86 -2.32
CA LEU A 430 9.77 8.16 -1.62
C LEU A 430 10.39 8.97 -0.48
N THR A 431 10.04 10.25 -0.34
CA THR A 431 10.58 11.16 0.69
C THR A 431 9.54 11.45 1.76
N LYS A 432 10.01 11.77 2.98
CA LYS A 432 9.11 12.17 4.08
C LYS A 432 8.55 13.55 3.77
N LYS A 433 7.23 13.71 3.90
CA LYS A 433 6.55 15.00 3.72
C LYS A 433 6.01 15.50 5.05
N TYR A 434 6.21 16.80 5.29
CA TYR A 434 5.85 17.52 6.50
C TYR A 434 4.75 18.53 6.20
N TRP A 435 3.70 18.47 7.00
CA TRP A 435 2.55 19.36 6.92
C TRP A 435 2.27 19.94 8.32
N SER A 436 1.78 21.18 8.37
CA SER A 436 1.18 21.73 9.58
C SER A 436 -0.20 21.12 9.79
N SER A 437 -1.02 21.07 8.74
CA SER A 437 -2.33 20.43 8.77
C SER A 437 -2.68 19.78 7.45
N ILE A 438 -3.55 18.78 7.52
CA ILE A 438 -4.20 18.15 6.38
C ILE A 438 -5.71 18.19 6.64
N SER A 439 -6.51 18.66 5.69
CA SER A 439 -7.96 18.68 5.83
C SER A 439 -8.71 18.30 4.56
N GLY A 440 -9.86 17.64 4.67
CA GLY A 440 -10.74 17.40 3.53
C GLY A 440 -11.40 18.69 3.01
N LYS A 441 -11.48 18.85 1.69
CA LYS A 441 -12.18 19.97 1.05
C LYS A 441 -13.63 20.02 1.53
N LYS A 442 -14.08 21.22 1.88
CA LYS A 442 -15.47 21.49 2.27
C LYS A 442 -16.24 21.98 1.05
N TYR A 443 -17.32 21.30 0.70
CA TYR A 443 -18.24 21.75 -0.35
C TYR A 443 -19.38 22.59 0.25
N ASP A 444 -19.82 23.62 -0.48
CA ASP A 444 -20.85 24.55 -0.01
C ASP A 444 -22.22 23.88 0.20
N ASN A 445 -22.48 22.79 -0.53
CA ASN A 445 -23.68 21.97 -0.40
C ASN A 445 -23.63 21.01 0.81
N GLY A 446 -22.52 20.96 1.56
CA GLY A 446 -22.32 20.05 2.69
C GLY A 446 -21.99 18.60 2.30
N GLU A 447 -21.70 18.33 1.03
CA GLU A 447 -21.29 17.02 0.55
C GLU A 447 -19.92 16.60 1.13
N LEU A 448 -19.78 15.30 1.42
CA LEU A 448 -18.55 14.70 1.94
C LEU A 448 -17.80 13.99 0.82
N ILE A 449 -16.47 13.97 0.90
CA ILE A 449 -15.64 13.19 -0.03
C ILE A 449 -15.83 11.69 0.28
N GLU A 450 -16.18 10.89 -0.74
CA GLU A 450 -16.47 9.46 -0.56
C GLU A 450 -15.25 8.66 -0.06
N SER A 451 -14.10 8.82 -0.71
CA SER A 451 -12.87 8.13 -0.31
C SER A 451 -11.61 8.90 -0.74
N ILE A 452 -10.58 8.86 0.10
CA ILE A 452 -9.23 9.36 -0.19
C ILE A 452 -8.20 8.30 0.17
N ILE A 453 -7.28 8.02 -0.75
CA ILE A 453 -6.11 7.18 -0.50
C ILE A 453 -4.94 8.08 -0.09
N LEU A 454 -4.32 7.78 1.05
CA LEU A 454 -3.08 8.38 1.54
C LEU A 454 -1.96 7.34 1.47
N GLU A 455 -0.95 7.61 0.64
CA GLU A 455 0.11 6.65 0.34
C GLU A 455 1.53 7.29 0.29
N GLY A 456 2.53 6.43 0.16
CA GLY A 456 3.94 6.79 0.08
C GLY A 456 4.71 6.52 1.38
N SER A 457 5.93 7.06 1.47
CA SER A 457 6.88 6.67 2.51
C SER A 457 6.49 7.09 3.92
N SER A 458 6.13 8.36 4.14
CA SER A 458 5.77 8.89 5.46
C SER A 458 5.23 10.32 5.39
N ILE A 459 4.02 10.52 5.93
CA ILE A 459 3.31 11.79 6.04
C ILE A 459 3.31 12.21 7.52
N ILE A 460 3.95 13.34 7.82
CA ILE A 460 4.05 13.86 9.19
C ILE A 460 3.27 15.18 9.27
N VAL A 461 2.24 15.20 10.10
CA VAL A 461 1.37 16.36 10.33
C VAL A 461 1.57 16.85 11.76
N GLU A 462 2.11 18.06 11.92
CA GLU A 462 2.49 18.61 13.22
C GLU A 462 1.26 18.94 14.09
N ASN A 463 0.25 19.59 13.51
CA ASN A 463 -0.89 20.11 14.26
C ASN A 463 -2.12 19.20 14.12
N GLU A 464 -2.77 19.19 12.96
CA GLU A 464 -4.09 18.56 12.81
C GLU A 464 -4.29 17.82 11.49
N CYS A 465 -4.85 16.62 11.59
CA CYS A 465 -5.45 15.88 10.49
C CYS A 465 -6.96 15.97 10.64
N ASP A 466 -7.62 16.80 9.83
CA ASP A 466 -9.06 17.02 9.86
C ASP A 466 -9.78 16.26 8.74
N PHE A 467 -10.31 15.10 9.10
CA PHE A 467 -10.97 14.19 8.17
C PHE A 467 -12.49 14.20 8.29
N ARG A 468 -13.08 15.17 9.00
CA ARG A 468 -14.54 15.27 9.19
C ARG A 468 -15.32 15.41 7.87
N ASN A 469 -14.68 15.94 6.83
CA ASN A 469 -15.27 16.12 5.50
C ASN A 469 -15.03 14.90 4.56
N ILE A 470 -14.49 13.79 5.08
CA ILE A 470 -14.13 12.60 4.30
C ILE A 470 -14.82 11.38 4.93
N LYS A 471 -15.52 10.56 4.14
CA LYS A 471 -16.17 9.34 4.64
C LYS A 471 -15.17 8.22 4.89
N VAL A 472 -14.24 7.99 3.95
CA VAL A 472 -13.26 6.89 4.03
C VAL A 472 -11.85 7.41 3.72
N ILE A 473 -10.88 7.07 4.58
CA ILE A 473 -9.45 7.27 4.36
C ILE A 473 -8.77 5.91 4.25
N GLU A 474 -8.26 5.57 3.07
CA GLU A 474 -7.43 4.39 2.87
C GLU A 474 -5.97 4.73 3.10
N LEU A 475 -5.35 4.13 4.11
CA LEU A 475 -3.96 4.37 4.48
C LEU A 475 -3.05 3.26 3.97
N LYS A 476 -2.17 3.61 3.02
CA LYS A 476 -1.17 2.73 2.39
C LYS A 476 0.25 3.27 2.62
N GLY A 477 0.52 3.71 3.84
CA GLY A 477 1.80 4.30 4.26
C GLY A 477 1.79 4.70 5.73
N SER A 478 2.81 5.45 6.17
CA SER A 478 2.82 6.02 7.53
C SER A 478 2.18 7.39 7.55
N LEU A 479 1.23 7.59 8.46
CA LEU A 479 0.62 8.87 8.79
C LEU A 479 0.80 9.16 10.27
N ARG A 480 1.41 10.30 10.59
CA ARG A 480 1.47 10.85 11.94
C ARG A 480 0.65 12.12 12.00
N CYS A 481 -0.29 12.18 12.94
CA CYS A 481 -1.11 13.35 13.23
C CYS A 481 -0.81 13.87 14.64
N GLY A 482 -0.72 15.20 14.79
CA GLY A 482 -0.72 15.82 16.11
C GLY A 482 -2.05 15.59 16.82
N ILE A 483 -3.13 16.04 16.19
CA ILE A 483 -4.52 15.80 16.57
C ILE A 483 -5.25 15.20 15.37
N LEU A 484 -6.06 14.17 15.61
CA LEU A 484 -6.90 13.55 14.60
C LEU A 484 -8.37 13.96 14.83
N TYR A 485 -8.97 14.69 13.89
CA TYR A 485 -10.39 15.05 13.91
C TYR A 485 -11.18 14.13 12.98
N LEU A 486 -12.18 13.46 13.54
CA LEU A 486 -13.09 12.56 12.83
C LEU A 486 -14.54 13.01 13.06
N SER A 487 -15.41 12.70 12.11
CA SER A 487 -16.85 12.62 12.39
C SER A 487 -17.18 11.22 12.94
N ASN A 488 -18.35 11.07 13.56
CA ASN A 488 -18.88 9.76 13.94
C ASN A 488 -19.13 8.80 12.76
N THR A 489 -19.02 9.27 11.51
CA THR A 489 -19.15 8.46 10.28
C THR A 489 -17.84 8.29 9.50
N THR A 490 -16.76 8.97 9.90
CA THR A 490 -15.47 8.88 9.23
C THR A 490 -14.82 7.53 9.53
N LYS A 491 -14.34 6.85 8.48
CA LYS A 491 -13.61 5.59 8.59
C LYS A 491 -12.16 5.74 8.13
N ILE A 492 -11.22 5.20 8.88
CA ILE A 492 -9.83 5.04 8.44
C ILE A 492 -9.55 3.55 8.26
N ILE A 493 -9.08 3.15 7.09
CA ILE A 493 -8.77 1.76 6.75
C ILE A 493 -7.27 1.65 6.44
N GLY A 494 -6.53 0.99 7.32
CA GLY A 494 -5.11 0.68 7.15
C GLY A 494 -4.91 -0.63 6.39
N TYR A 495 -3.92 -0.64 5.49
CA TYR A 495 -3.46 -1.83 4.78
C TYR A 495 -2.14 -2.35 5.36
N ALA A 496 -1.70 -3.54 4.93
CA ALA A 496 -0.44 -4.14 5.37
C ALA A 496 0.74 -3.17 5.21
N GLY A 497 1.54 -3.00 6.27
CA GLY A 497 2.68 -2.09 6.32
C GLY A 497 2.34 -0.60 6.55
N SER A 498 1.05 -0.26 6.67
CA SER A 498 0.62 1.10 7.04
C SER A 498 0.74 1.35 8.54
N SER A 499 0.88 2.61 8.94
CA SER A 499 0.83 3.00 10.36
C SER A 499 0.15 4.34 10.58
N LEU A 500 -0.75 4.40 11.56
CA LEU A 500 -1.38 5.64 12.03
C LEU A 500 -0.88 5.97 13.43
N ARG A 501 -0.21 7.11 13.59
CA ARG A 501 0.28 7.58 14.89
C ARG A 501 -0.42 8.85 15.33
N THR A 502 -1.04 8.83 16.49
CA THR A 502 -1.64 10.02 17.13
C THR A 502 -1.74 9.85 18.64
N TYR A 503 -1.62 10.96 19.37
CA TYR A 503 -1.79 11.03 20.83
C TYR A 503 -2.96 11.93 21.24
N SER A 504 -3.75 12.41 20.29
CA SER A 504 -4.94 13.23 20.55
C SER A 504 -5.97 12.98 19.48
N ILE A 505 -7.19 12.66 19.89
CA ILE A 505 -8.30 12.37 18.98
C ILE A 505 -9.51 13.21 19.39
N GLN A 506 -10.12 13.87 18.42
CA GLN A 506 -11.41 14.51 18.56
C GLN A 506 -12.42 13.87 17.62
N ILE A 507 -13.60 13.54 18.15
CA ILE A 507 -14.69 12.97 17.37
C ILE A 507 -15.92 13.84 17.55
N ASP A 508 -16.44 14.37 16.44
CA ASP A 508 -17.66 15.15 16.41
C ASP A 508 -18.89 14.22 16.36
N ASN A 509 -19.93 14.59 17.11
CA ASN A 509 -21.17 13.81 17.34
C ASN A 509 -20.97 12.52 18.17
N ILE A 510 -22.09 11.82 18.44
CA ILE A 510 -22.12 10.58 19.23
C ILE A 510 -21.73 9.40 18.33
N VAL A 511 -20.83 8.55 18.83
CA VAL A 511 -20.45 7.28 18.19
C VAL A 511 -21.22 6.13 18.85
N SER A 512 -21.97 5.37 18.05
CA SER A 512 -22.85 4.29 18.50
C SER A 512 -22.55 2.96 17.78
N ASN A 513 -21.27 2.57 17.81
CA ASN A 513 -20.79 1.38 17.13
C ASN A 513 -20.47 0.20 18.05
N MET A 514 -20.79 0.22 19.35
CA MET A 514 -20.48 -0.88 20.29
C MET A 514 -20.80 -2.28 19.72
N ASN A 515 -19.81 -3.17 19.71
CA ASN A 515 -19.81 -4.51 19.10
C ASN A 515 -20.12 -4.52 17.58
N LYS A 516 -19.87 -3.41 16.89
CA LYS A 516 -19.94 -3.26 15.42
C LYS A 516 -18.56 -2.88 14.89
N GLU A 517 -18.51 -2.30 13.70
CA GLU A 517 -17.28 -1.92 13.03
C GLU A 517 -16.65 -0.67 13.67
N ALA A 518 -15.35 -0.74 13.97
CA ALA A 518 -14.58 0.37 14.52
C ALA A 518 -14.44 1.55 13.55
N LEU A 519 -14.22 2.77 14.07
CA LEU A 519 -13.93 3.95 13.22
C LEU A 519 -12.58 3.83 12.50
N ILE A 520 -11.60 3.19 13.13
CA ILE A 520 -10.26 2.94 12.58
C ILE A 520 -10.06 1.43 12.47
N ILE A 521 -9.82 0.94 11.25
CA ILE A 521 -9.65 -0.47 10.93
C ILE A 521 -8.24 -0.62 10.38
N MET A 522 -7.28 -1.00 11.22
CA MET A 522 -5.88 -1.08 10.79
C MET A 522 -5.55 -2.39 10.08
N GLY A 523 -6.36 -3.44 10.24
CA GLY A 523 -6.06 -4.76 9.68
C GLY A 523 -4.67 -5.23 10.11
N ASP A 524 -3.78 -5.46 9.15
CA ASP A 524 -2.36 -5.83 9.37
C ASP A 524 -1.42 -4.62 9.58
N GLY A 525 -1.95 -3.40 9.54
CA GLY A 525 -1.22 -2.17 9.87
C GLY A 525 -1.15 -1.89 11.37
N GLU A 526 -0.53 -0.76 11.73
CA GLU A 526 -0.27 -0.39 13.13
C GLU A 526 -0.96 0.90 13.55
N PHE A 527 -1.52 0.93 14.76
CA PHE A 527 -1.97 2.15 15.40
C PHE A 527 -1.05 2.44 16.60
N ILE A 528 -0.38 3.58 16.58
CA ILE A 528 0.65 3.93 17.54
C ILE A 528 0.14 5.07 18.41
N SER A 529 -0.11 4.75 19.68
CA SER A 529 -0.47 5.68 20.74
C SER A 529 0.01 5.14 22.09
N ASP A 530 -0.22 5.87 23.18
CA ASP A 530 0.12 5.44 24.54
C ASP A 530 -0.93 5.92 25.56
N GLY A 531 -0.73 5.59 26.83
CA GLY A 531 -1.66 5.94 27.90
C GLY A 531 -1.93 7.44 28.08
N SER A 532 -1.13 8.32 27.46
CA SER A 532 -1.35 9.78 27.46
C SER A 532 -2.33 10.26 26.38
N MET A 533 -2.94 9.36 25.61
CA MET A 533 -3.87 9.72 24.53
C MET A 533 -5.06 10.54 25.04
N ASN A 534 -5.13 11.80 24.61
CA ASN A 534 -6.22 12.71 24.93
C ASN A 534 -7.45 12.43 24.05
N LYS A 535 -8.66 12.41 24.63
CA LYS A 535 -9.91 12.18 23.89
C LYS A 535 -10.85 13.37 24.08
N VAL A 536 -11.24 13.99 22.97
CA VAL A 536 -12.27 15.05 22.95
C VAL A 536 -13.50 14.51 22.23
N LEU A 537 -14.55 14.24 22.99
CA LEU A 537 -15.80 13.63 22.49
C LEU A 537 -16.98 14.54 22.80
N SER A 538 -18.12 14.30 22.15
CA SER A 538 -19.40 14.95 22.49
C SER A 538 -19.72 14.81 23.98
N THR A 539 -20.29 15.85 24.59
CA THR A 539 -20.78 15.80 25.98
C THR A 539 -21.88 14.78 26.20
N ASP A 540 -22.57 14.40 25.13
CA ASP A 540 -23.68 13.45 25.15
C ASP A 540 -23.20 11.99 24.94
N GLN A 541 -21.89 11.76 24.83
CA GLN A 541 -21.34 10.41 24.69
C GLN A 541 -21.39 9.66 26.04
N THR A 542 -22.47 8.92 26.25
CA THR A 542 -22.72 8.14 27.48
C THR A 542 -22.49 6.64 27.34
N GLU A 543 -22.25 6.15 26.12
CA GLU A 543 -22.01 4.75 25.82
C GLU A 543 -20.56 4.48 25.39
N CYS A 544 -20.12 3.23 25.54
CA CYS A 544 -18.85 2.76 24.98
C CYS A 544 -18.91 2.64 23.44
N PHE A 545 -17.76 2.76 22.78
CA PHE A 545 -17.67 2.60 21.33
C PHE A 545 -16.29 2.06 20.89
N GLU A 546 -16.22 1.36 19.76
CA GLU A 546 -14.97 0.86 19.18
C GLU A 546 -14.25 1.95 18.40
N LEU A 547 -13.05 2.31 18.86
CA LEU A 547 -12.22 3.28 18.18
C LEU A 547 -11.34 2.61 17.13
N VAL A 548 -10.60 1.56 17.51
CA VAL A 548 -9.63 0.89 16.62
C VAL A 548 -9.80 -0.63 16.64
N SER A 549 -9.64 -1.28 15.49
CA SER A 549 -9.60 -2.74 15.33
C SER A 549 -8.39 -3.22 14.50
N PHE A 550 -7.92 -4.44 14.75
CA PHE A 550 -6.69 -5.02 14.19
C PHE A 550 -6.85 -6.50 13.86
N ASN A 551 -5.93 -7.04 13.04
CA ASN A 551 -5.76 -8.47 12.85
C ASN A 551 -4.82 -9.10 13.90
N ASN A 552 -3.89 -8.30 14.45
CA ASN A 552 -2.89 -8.71 15.44
C ASN A 552 -3.18 -8.16 16.85
N GLU A 553 -2.45 -8.64 17.86
CA GLU A 553 -2.59 -8.13 19.24
C GLU A 553 -2.16 -6.66 19.36
N VAL A 554 -2.85 -5.94 20.24
CA VAL A 554 -2.66 -4.50 20.48
C VAL A 554 -1.69 -4.25 21.62
N SER A 555 -0.97 -3.12 21.57
CA SER A 555 -0.13 -2.69 22.69
C SER A 555 -0.92 -2.54 23.99
N LYS A 556 -0.47 -3.22 25.06
CA LYS A 556 -1.05 -3.14 26.41
C LYS A 556 -0.86 -1.77 27.09
N SER A 557 -0.02 -0.89 26.56
CA SER A 557 0.23 0.44 27.14
C SER A 557 -0.98 1.37 27.16
N LEU A 558 -1.99 1.08 26.33
CA LEU A 558 -3.24 1.82 26.25
C LEU A 558 -4.32 1.26 27.18
N ASP A 559 -4.13 0.07 27.77
CA ASP A 559 -5.18 -0.54 28.57
C ASP A 559 -5.37 0.20 29.89
N GLU A 560 -6.63 0.44 30.26
CA GLU A 560 -7.04 1.18 31.46
C GLU A 560 -6.51 2.62 31.57
N SER A 561 -6.06 3.21 30.46
CA SER A 561 -5.64 4.60 30.44
C SER A 561 -6.85 5.53 30.53
N THR A 562 -6.80 6.53 31.41
CA THR A 562 -7.91 7.49 31.62
C THR A 562 -7.44 8.93 31.42
N ASP A 563 -8.31 9.76 30.84
CA ASP A 563 -8.15 11.22 30.79
C ASP A 563 -9.04 11.96 31.82
N GLY A 564 -9.67 11.21 32.75
CA GLY A 564 -10.58 11.70 33.77
C GLY A 564 -12.04 11.83 33.33
N LYS A 565 -12.36 11.55 32.06
CA LYS A 565 -13.75 11.42 31.58
C LYS A 565 -13.99 10.09 30.89
N TYR A 566 -12.99 9.62 30.13
CA TYR A 566 -13.07 8.41 29.35
C TYR A 566 -11.88 7.50 29.64
N VAL A 567 -12.14 6.20 29.61
CA VAL A 567 -11.13 5.14 29.74
C VAL A 567 -10.92 4.43 28.40
N SER A 568 -9.66 4.20 28.04
CA SER A 568 -9.25 3.29 26.98
C SER A 568 -9.22 1.87 27.51
N LEU A 569 -9.77 0.92 26.76
CA LEU A 569 -9.69 -0.50 27.08
C LEU A 569 -9.13 -1.23 25.86
N VAL A 570 -8.08 -2.01 26.09
CA VAL A 570 -7.51 -2.91 25.09
C VAL A 570 -8.12 -4.28 25.33
N VAL A 571 -8.98 -4.71 24.40
CA VAL A 571 -9.76 -5.95 24.52
C VAL A 571 -9.44 -6.84 23.34
N GLY A 572 -8.47 -7.75 23.50
CA GLY A 572 -7.98 -8.60 22.42
C GLY A 572 -7.38 -7.80 21.26
N LYS A 573 -8.10 -7.72 20.14
CA LYS A 573 -7.67 -7.08 18.88
C LYS A 573 -8.34 -5.72 18.63
N MET A 574 -8.73 -5.01 19.68
CA MET A 574 -9.41 -3.72 19.55
C MET A 574 -9.12 -2.77 20.70
N ILE A 575 -9.30 -1.48 20.43
CA ILE A 575 -9.28 -0.40 21.40
C ILE A 575 -10.71 0.15 21.51
N ARG A 576 -11.28 0.05 22.71
CA ARG A 576 -12.60 0.58 23.07
C ARG A 576 -12.47 1.79 23.96
N ILE A 577 -13.32 2.78 23.74
CA ILE A 577 -13.42 3.97 24.61
C ILE A 577 -14.73 3.89 25.37
N CYS A 578 -14.68 4.11 26.68
CA CYS A 578 -15.85 4.06 27.56
C CYS A 578 -15.85 5.28 28.50
N PRO A 579 -17.01 5.84 28.86
CA PRO A 579 -17.11 6.76 29.97
C PRO A 579 -16.63 6.11 31.28
N GLU A 580 -15.98 6.89 32.16
CA GLU A 580 -15.39 6.36 33.41
C GLU A 580 -16.43 5.71 34.33
N GLY A 581 -17.67 6.22 34.34
CA GLY A 581 -18.80 5.68 35.12
C GLY A 581 -19.54 4.50 34.47
N TYR A 582 -19.12 4.01 33.30
CA TYR A 582 -19.79 2.89 32.63
C TYR A 582 -19.58 1.57 33.39
N ASN A 583 -20.55 0.65 33.31
CA ASN A 583 -20.52 -0.64 34.01
C ASN A 583 -19.21 -1.41 33.72
N LYS A 584 -18.48 -1.76 34.79
CA LYS A 584 -17.19 -2.46 34.71
C LYS A 584 -17.27 -3.85 34.08
N ASP A 585 -18.41 -4.53 34.23
CA ASP A 585 -18.61 -5.87 33.68
C ASP A 585 -18.93 -5.80 32.17
N ASP A 586 -19.71 -4.81 31.74
CA ASP A 586 -20.14 -4.67 30.35
C ASP A 586 -19.09 -4.01 29.46
N ARG A 587 -18.25 -3.10 30.00
CA ARG A 587 -17.29 -2.32 29.20
C ARG A 587 -16.25 -3.17 28.45
N ARG A 588 -15.87 -4.33 28.99
CA ARG A 588 -14.94 -5.26 28.33
C ARG A 588 -15.63 -6.38 27.53
N LYS A 589 -16.96 -6.49 27.59
CA LYS A 589 -17.71 -7.53 26.89
C LYS A 589 -17.65 -7.36 25.36
N ILE A 590 -17.17 -8.37 24.64
CA ILE A 590 -17.22 -8.43 23.18
C ILE A 590 -18.30 -9.42 22.76
N ILE A 591 -19.21 -9.01 21.88
CA ILE A 591 -20.24 -9.87 21.30
C ILE A 591 -19.88 -10.16 19.84
N CYS A 592 -19.64 -11.43 19.54
CA CYS A 592 -19.34 -11.94 18.22
C CYS A 592 -20.53 -12.75 17.68
N SER A 593 -21.28 -12.17 16.75
CA SER A 593 -22.38 -12.85 16.07
C SER A 593 -21.84 -13.73 14.94
N VAL A 594 -22.19 -15.02 14.96
CA VAL A 594 -21.78 -15.97 13.92
C VAL A 594 -22.62 -15.78 12.65
N GLU A 595 -21.96 -15.69 11.49
CA GLU A 595 -22.63 -15.57 10.20
C GLU A 595 -22.65 -16.90 9.43
N ASN A 596 -23.75 -17.14 8.70
CA ASN A 596 -23.96 -18.30 7.84
C ASN A 596 -23.80 -19.66 8.53
N GLY A 597 -23.99 -19.74 9.86
CA GLY A 597 -23.80 -20.97 10.63
C GLY A 597 -22.35 -21.50 10.62
N VAL A 598 -21.36 -20.68 10.26
CA VAL A 598 -19.95 -21.10 10.21
C VAL A 598 -19.13 -20.34 11.25
N PHE A 599 -18.64 -21.07 12.26
CA PHE A 599 -17.74 -20.50 13.26
C PHE A 599 -16.37 -20.21 12.62
N GLY A 600 -15.92 -18.95 12.72
CA GLY A 600 -14.76 -18.43 11.98
C GLY A 600 -15.13 -17.45 10.86
N ASN A 601 -16.42 -17.32 10.54
CA ASN A 601 -16.94 -16.27 9.68
C ASN A 601 -17.66 -15.21 10.54
N PHE A 602 -17.03 -14.04 10.66
CA PHE A 602 -17.55 -12.92 11.45
C PHE A 602 -17.51 -11.65 10.63
N LYS A 603 -18.53 -10.81 10.82
CA LYS A 603 -18.66 -9.53 10.11
C LYS A 603 -17.59 -8.52 10.44
N TYR A 604 -17.09 -8.53 11.67
CA TYR A 604 -16.23 -7.48 12.21
C TYR A 604 -14.88 -8.05 12.69
N HIS A 605 -13.80 -7.29 12.47
CA HIS A 605 -12.42 -7.73 12.69
C HIS A 605 -12.07 -8.06 14.15
N GLN A 606 -12.82 -7.54 15.13
CA GLN A 606 -12.63 -7.92 16.53
C GLN A 606 -12.99 -9.38 16.84
N CYS A 607 -13.61 -10.09 15.89
CA CYS A 607 -14.04 -11.47 16.02
C CYS A 607 -13.23 -12.39 15.08
N PRO A 608 -12.80 -13.60 15.53
CA PRO A 608 -13.04 -14.17 16.85
C PRO A 608 -12.17 -13.53 17.95
N CYS A 609 -12.80 -13.21 19.08
CA CYS A 609 -12.09 -12.84 20.31
C CYS A 609 -11.73 -14.09 21.14
N LYS A 610 -10.92 -13.93 22.19
CA LYS A 610 -10.51 -15.04 23.07
C LYS A 610 -10.68 -14.69 24.54
N GLY A 611 -10.88 -15.70 25.39
CA GLY A 611 -11.02 -15.56 26.84
C GLY A 611 -12.41 -15.16 27.34
N ASN A 612 -12.49 -14.88 28.65
CA ASN A 612 -13.76 -14.71 29.38
C ASN A 612 -14.58 -13.47 28.99
N GLU A 613 -13.96 -12.50 28.33
CA GLU A 613 -14.60 -11.26 27.87
C GLU A 613 -15.31 -11.45 26.52
N CYS A 614 -15.06 -12.58 25.86
CA CYS A 614 -15.62 -12.92 24.56
C CYS A 614 -16.94 -13.69 24.69
N TYR A 615 -17.97 -13.24 23.98
CA TYR A 615 -19.30 -13.86 23.95
C TYR A 615 -19.69 -14.14 22.52
N TYR A 616 -19.95 -15.40 22.21
CA TYR A 616 -20.40 -15.84 20.89
C TYR A 616 -21.91 -15.99 20.87
N ASP A 617 -22.55 -15.15 20.07
CA ASP A 617 -23.99 -15.23 19.80
C ASP A 617 -24.22 -16.07 18.54
N LEU A 618 -24.89 -17.21 18.72
CA LEU A 618 -25.19 -18.15 17.65
C LEU A 618 -26.47 -17.77 16.88
N GLY A 619 -27.21 -16.73 17.29
CA GLY A 619 -28.45 -16.33 16.64
C GLY A 619 -29.50 -17.46 16.62
N GLU A 620 -30.17 -17.64 15.48
CA GLU A 620 -31.19 -18.68 15.28
C GLU A 620 -30.66 -19.98 14.66
N TRP A 621 -29.35 -20.07 14.43
CA TRP A 621 -28.75 -21.21 13.74
C TRP A 621 -28.89 -22.51 14.56
N LYS A 622 -29.42 -23.56 13.92
CA LYS A 622 -29.56 -24.91 14.50
C LYS A 622 -28.32 -25.77 14.30
N GLU A 623 -27.47 -25.40 13.36
CA GLU A 623 -26.26 -26.12 13.02
C GLU A 623 -25.12 -25.11 12.86
N ILE A 624 -24.02 -25.38 13.57
CA ILE A 624 -22.80 -24.59 13.59
C ILE A 624 -21.66 -25.48 13.11
N THR A 625 -21.08 -25.14 11.98
CA THR A 625 -19.91 -25.83 11.45
C THR A 625 -18.67 -25.02 11.73
N ILE A 626 -17.65 -25.64 12.32
CA ILE A 626 -16.34 -25.01 12.48
C ILE A 626 -15.57 -25.12 11.17
N SER A 627 -15.11 -23.98 10.63
CA SER A 627 -14.31 -23.95 9.40
C SER A 627 -12.94 -24.60 9.61
N SER A 628 -12.59 -25.56 8.74
CA SER A 628 -11.30 -26.26 8.73
C SER A 628 -10.13 -25.43 8.18
N GLU A 629 -10.40 -24.30 7.51
CA GLU A 629 -9.37 -23.50 6.82
C GLU A 629 -8.64 -22.50 7.72
N LYS A 630 -9.09 -22.28 8.97
CA LYS A 630 -8.59 -21.20 9.85
C LYS A 630 -8.19 -21.61 11.29
N GLU A 631 -7.80 -22.87 11.53
CA GLU A 631 -7.33 -23.35 12.86
C GLU A 631 -8.33 -23.14 14.03
N TYR A 632 -9.65 -23.28 13.83
CA TYR A 632 -10.63 -23.02 14.89
C TYR A 632 -11.35 -24.24 15.47
N ASP A 633 -10.68 -25.38 15.66
CA ASP A 633 -11.35 -26.52 16.32
C ASP A 633 -11.65 -26.28 17.82
N MET A 634 -11.20 -25.16 18.40
CA MET A 634 -11.49 -24.71 19.76
C MET A 634 -12.26 -23.38 19.76
N ILE A 635 -13.42 -23.35 20.45
CA ILE A 635 -14.16 -22.13 20.74
C ILE A 635 -13.71 -21.58 22.10
N ASP A 636 -12.87 -20.56 22.07
CA ASP A 636 -12.37 -19.90 23.28
C ASP A 636 -13.18 -18.64 23.64
N GLY A 637 -14.28 -18.84 24.38
CA GLY A 637 -15.15 -17.79 24.89
C GLY A 637 -16.44 -18.35 25.49
N ASN A 638 -17.38 -17.47 25.83
CA ASN A 638 -18.70 -17.83 26.33
C ASN A 638 -19.68 -17.98 25.16
N VAL A 639 -20.12 -19.19 24.87
CA VAL A 639 -21.14 -19.46 23.87
C VAL A 639 -22.51 -19.27 24.49
N ILE A 640 -23.30 -18.35 23.93
CA ILE A 640 -24.68 -18.11 24.34
C ILE A 640 -25.60 -18.97 23.48
N ILE A 641 -26.28 -19.92 24.12
CA ILE A 641 -27.25 -20.79 23.46
C ILE A 641 -28.67 -20.26 23.70
N THR A 642 -29.32 -19.94 22.59
CA THR A 642 -30.72 -19.49 22.52
C THR A 642 -31.64 -20.57 21.94
N ASN A 643 -31.12 -21.47 21.10
CA ASN A 643 -31.88 -22.54 20.46
C ASN A 643 -31.92 -23.80 21.34
N SER A 644 -33.05 -24.50 21.35
CA SER A 644 -33.22 -25.74 22.12
C SER A 644 -32.52 -26.94 21.49
N ASN A 645 -32.16 -26.89 20.20
CA ASN A 645 -31.40 -27.95 19.54
C ASN A 645 -30.29 -27.32 18.69
N ILE A 646 -29.02 -27.64 19.02
CA ILE A 646 -27.85 -27.13 18.31
C ILE A 646 -26.90 -28.27 17.99
N ILE A 647 -26.41 -28.31 16.76
CA ILE A 647 -25.38 -29.23 16.29
C ILE A 647 -24.07 -28.45 16.10
N PHE A 648 -22.98 -28.89 16.73
CA PHE A 648 -21.63 -28.43 16.43
C PHE A 648 -20.88 -29.49 15.64
N ASN A 649 -20.44 -29.15 14.45
CA ASN A 649 -19.59 -30.00 13.62
C ASN A 649 -18.12 -29.56 13.70
N ASN A 650 -17.20 -30.52 13.71
CA ASN A 650 -15.73 -30.34 13.74
C ASN A 650 -15.21 -29.61 14.99
N VAL A 651 -15.84 -29.83 16.15
CA VAL A 651 -15.43 -29.20 17.43
C VAL A 651 -14.55 -30.12 18.29
N ARG A 652 -13.46 -29.54 18.82
CA ARG A 652 -12.57 -30.15 19.81
C ARG A 652 -12.82 -29.64 21.22
N SER A 653 -13.07 -28.34 21.39
CA SER A 653 -13.38 -27.81 22.72
C SER A 653 -14.23 -26.54 22.72
N ILE A 654 -14.97 -26.32 23.80
CA ILE A 654 -15.75 -25.12 24.07
C ILE A 654 -15.44 -24.64 25.50
N SER A 655 -14.87 -23.43 25.62
CA SER A 655 -14.39 -22.88 26.90
C SER A 655 -15.50 -22.59 27.92
N SER A 656 -16.71 -22.25 27.48
CA SER A 656 -17.86 -21.97 28.36
C SER A 656 -19.16 -21.97 27.55
N ILE A 657 -20.19 -22.65 28.05
CA ILE A 657 -21.55 -22.62 27.51
C ILE A 657 -22.50 -22.04 28.54
N GLN A 658 -23.26 -21.04 28.12
CA GLN A 658 -24.34 -20.41 28.88
C GLN A 658 -25.64 -20.59 28.09
N SER A 659 -26.70 -21.02 28.78
CA SER A 659 -28.01 -21.24 28.18
C SER A 659 -29.10 -20.80 29.15
N ASN A 660 -30.12 -20.10 28.61
CA ASN A 660 -31.36 -19.78 29.32
C ASN A 660 -32.49 -20.78 29.02
N VAL A 661 -32.30 -21.64 28.02
CA VAL A 661 -33.21 -22.75 27.66
C VAL A 661 -32.63 -24.08 28.14
N ILE A 662 -33.37 -25.18 28.01
CA ILE A 662 -32.86 -26.56 28.15
C ILE A 662 -32.38 -26.99 26.76
N PRO A 663 -31.07 -26.96 26.46
CA PRO A 663 -30.59 -27.25 25.12
C PRO A 663 -30.25 -28.73 24.96
N THR A 664 -30.46 -29.24 23.75
CA THR A 664 -29.86 -30.47 23.25
C THR A 664 -28.72 -30.09 22.33
N ILE A 665 -27.50 -30.42 22.76
CA ILE A 665 -26.27 -30.12 22.04
C ILE A 665 -25.74 -31.41 21.44
N GLN A 666 -25.75 -31.50 20.12
CA GLN A 666 -25.08 -32.57 19.39
C GLN A 666 -23.67 -32.13 19.00
N LEU A 667 -22.69 -32.97 19.28
CA LEU A 667 -21.28 -32.69 19.03
C LEU A 667 -20.75 -33.77 18.09
N ASN A 668 -20.39 -33.34 16.88
CA ASN A 668 -19.84 -34.18 15.84
C ASN A 668 -18.40 -33.75 15.58
N GLY A 669 -17.50 -34.70 15.42
CA GLY A 669 -16.14 -34.44 14.92
C GLY A 669 -15.27 -35.68 14.95
N ASN A 670 -14.00 -35.50 14.58
CA ASN A 670 -13.05 -36.59 14.36
C ASN A 670 -12.01 -36.73 15.48
N ASN A 671 -12.10 -35.91 16.53
CA ASN A 671 -11.15 -35.93 17.64
C ASN A 671 -11.44 -37.08 18.61
N ASP A 672 -10.42 -37.46 19.38
CA ASP A 672 -10.59 -38.53 20.36
C ASP A 672 -11.43 -38.10 21.57
N ILE A 673 -11.27 -36.86 22.04
CA ILE A 673 -11.93 -36.26 23.21
C ILE A 673 -12.41 -34.83 22.89
N ILE A 674 -13.66 -34.50 23.26
CA ILE A 674 -14.20 -33.12 23.26
C ILE A 674 -14.24 -32.59 24.70
N SER A 675 -13.70 -31.39 24.92
CA SER A 675 -13.74 -30.71 26.23
C SER A 675 -14.75 -29.58 26.25
N ILE A 676 -15.66 -29.57 27.22
CA ILE A 676 -16.72 -28.56 27.36
C ILE A 676 -16.79 -28.09 28.81
N LYS A 677 -16.88 -26.79 29.01
CA LYS A 677 -17.27 -26.22 30.30
C LYS A 677 -18.70 -25.71 30.25
N ILE A 678 -19.54 -26.17 31.17
CA ILE A 678 -20.94 -25.80 31.28
C ILE A 678 -21.10 -24.84 32.45
N ASN A 679 -21.80 -23.73 32.25
CA ASN A 679 -22.16 -22.82 33.33
C ASN A 679 -23.60 -22.32 33.11
N THR A 680 -24.55 -23.08 33.65
CA THR A 680 -25.99 -22.78 33.53
C THR A 680 -26.72 -23.25 34.79
N ASN A 681 -27.90 -22.71 35.05
CA ASN A 681 -28.77 -23.18 36.14
C ASN A 681 -29.87 -24.13 35.63
N LYS A 682 -29.70 -24.69 34.41
CA LYS A 682 -30.65 -25.60 33.76
C LYS A 682 -30.03 -26.97 33.53
N THR A 683 -30.89 -27.95 33.26
CA THR A 683 -30.45 -29.24 32.74
C THR A 683 -29.98 -29.12 31.28
N MET A 684 -28.89 -29.80 30.92
CA MET A 684 -28.38 -29.86 29.54
C MET A 684 -28.39 -31.28 28.99
N ASN A 685 -28.80 -31.46 27.73
CA ASN A 685 -28.71 -32.74 27.01
C ASN A 685 -27.53 -32.71 26.04
N ILE A 686 -26.60 -33.65 26.16
CA ILE A 686 -25.38 -33.72 25.34
C ILE A 686 -25.38 -35.03 24.57
N ILE A 687 -25.29 -34.95 23.25
CA ILE A 687 -25.16 -36.08 22.34
C ILE A 687 -23.78 -36.00 21.69
N SER A 688 -22.96 -37.03 21.81
CA SER A 688 -21.62 -37.04 21.20
C SER A 688 -21.26 -38.38 20.59
N ASN A 689 -20.49 -38.35 19.50
CA ASN A 689 -19.83 -39.53 18.91
C ASN A 689 -18.35 -39.67 19.34
N GLN A 690 -17.88 -38.81 20.25
CA GLN A 690 -16.50 -38.78 20.76
C GLN A 690 -16.43 -39.08 22.26
N ASN A 691 -15.22 -39.19 22.82
CA ASN A 691 -15.05 -39.15 24.27
C ASN A 691 -15.36 -37.74 24.77
N ILE A 692 -15.86 -37.61 26.00
CA ILE A 692 -16.35 -36.33 26.52
C ILE A 692 -15.59 -35.99 27.80
N TYR A 693 -15.10 -34.75 27.89
CA TYR A 693 -14.65 -34.14 29.13
C TYR A 693 -15.58 -32.96 29.44
N LEU A 694 -16.35 -33.06 30.52
CA LEU A 694 -17.26 -32.03 30.99
C LEU A 694 -16.71 -31.38 32.26
N SER A 695 -16.77 -30.05 32.31
CA SER A 695 -16.37 -29.26 33.48
C SER A 695 -17.42 -28.19 33.83
N GLY A 696 -17.46 -27.70 35.07
CA GLY A 696 -18.28 -26.53 35.43
C GLY A 696 -19.45 -26.83 36.39
N SER A 697 -20.61 -26.21 36.17
CA SER A 697 -21.79 -26.38 37.02
C SER A 697 -23.12 -26.30 36.29
N ALA A 698 -24.05 -27.19 36.62
CA ALA A 698 -25.44 -27.20 36.12
C ALA A 698 -26.42 -27.88 37.09
N GLU A 699 -27.73 -27.59 36.95
CA GLU A 699 -28.80 -28.32 37.66
C GLU A 699 -28.75 -29.81 37.32
N GLY A 700 -28.50 -30.15 36.06
CA GLY A 700 -28.26 -31.53 35.67
C GLY A 700 -27.63 -31.66 34.28
N VAL A 701 -27.07 -32.83 34.00
CA VAL A 701 -26.57 -33.17 32.67
C VAL A 701 -27.05 -34.55 32.26
N SER A 702 -27.60 -34.66 31.05
CA SER A 702 -28.01 -35.91 30.42
C SER A 702 -27.07 -36.18 29.25
N ILE A 703 -26.31 -37.27 29.30
CA ILE A 703 -25.27 -37.57 28.32
C ILE A 703 -25.65 -38.83 27.53
N LYS A 704 -25.67 -38.71 26.21
CA LYS A 704 -25.79 -39.82 25.26
C LYS A 704 -24.51 -39.92 24.42
N THR A 705 -23.78 -41.02 24.56
CA THR A 705 -22.64 -41.32 23.69
C THR A 705 -22.93 -42.49 22.76
N THR A 706 -22.51 -42.36 21.50
CA THR A 706 -22.58 -43.42 20.49
C THR A 706 -21.23 -44.09 20.25
N LYS A 707 -20.15 -43.64 20.93
CA LYS A 707 -18.81 -44.21 20.79
C LYS A 707 -18.72 -45.54 21.55
N ASN A 708 -18.33 -46.60 20.84
CA ASN A 708 -17.99 -47.87 21.48
C ASN A 708 -16.67 -47.73 22.25
N ASN A 709 -16.58 -48.27 23.47
CA ASN A 709 -15.44 -48.07 24.38
C ASN A 709 -15.13 -46.59 24.66
N GLY A 710 -16.18 -45.78 24.84
CA GLY A 710 -16.05 -44.36 25.14
C GLY A 710 -15.45 -44.09 26.52
N ASN A 711 -14.99 -42.85 26.71
CA ASN A 711 -14.61 -42.29 28.00
C ASN A 711 -15.38 -40.98 28.25
N ILE A 712 -16.04 -40.89 29.40
CA ILE A 712 -16.73 -39.68 29.85
C ILE A 712 -16.08 -39.25 31.16
N ASN A 713 -15.46 -38.08 31.18
CA ASN A 713 -14.94 -37.47 32.39
C ASN A 713 -15.80 -36.26 32.77
N ILE A 714 -16.25 -36.19 34.01
CA ILE A 714 -17.12 -35.14 34.53
C ILE A 714 -16.47 -34.55 35.77
N VAL A 715 -16.15 -33.27 35.69
CA VAL A 715 -15.48 -32.51 36.74
C VAL A 715 -16.37 -31.32 37.13
N GLY A 716 -16.55 -31.03 38.41
CA GLY A 716 -17.39 -29.91 38.86
C GLY A 716 -18.80 -30.29 39.28
N VAL A 717 -19.65 -29.29 39.55
CA VAL A 717 -20.83 -29.43 40.42
C VAL A 717 -22.11 -29.63 39.62
N TYR A 718 -22.67 -30.83 39.68
CA TYR A 718 -23.95 -31.18 39.04
C TYR A 718 -24.88 -31.83 40.04
N ASP A 719 -26.12 -31.36 40.18
CA ASP A 719 -27.05 -32.00 41.13
C ASP A 719 -27.45 -33.40 40.65
N GLN A 720 -27.68 -33.54 39.34
CA GLN A 720 -28.04 -34.80 38.70
C GLN A 720 -27.19 -35.10 37.45
N ILE A 721 -26.68 -36.32 37.34
CA ILE A 721 -25.96 -36.81 36.16
C ILE A 721 -26.72 -38.02 35.60
N GLY A 722 -27.44 -37.81 34.51
CA GLY A 722 -28.12 -38.85 33.76
C GLY A 722 -27.25 -39.37 32.62
N VAL A 723 -27.08 -40.68 32.53
CA VAL A 723 -26.20 -41.29 31.53
C VAL A 723 -26.95 -42.35 30.73
N ASN A 724 -27.05 -42.15 29.41
CA ASN A 724 -27.71 -43.05 28.47
C ASN A 724 -26.68 -43.60 27.47
N ILE A 725 -26.20 -44.82 27.73
CA ILE A 725 -25.11 -45.45 26.97
C ILE A 725 -25.48 -46.87 26.56
N SER A 726 -25.25 -47.23 25.29
CA SER A 726 -25.54 -48.57 24.75
C SER A 726 -24.32 -49.49 24.66
N TYR A 727 -23.12 -48.98 24.92
CA TYR A 727 -21.84 -49.70 24.84
C TYR A 727 -21.04 -49.57 26.14
N THR A 728 -19.99 -50.38 26.31
CA THR A 728 -19.09 -50.24 27.47
C THR A 728 -18.39 -48.88 27.45
N THR A 729 -18.47 -48.11 28.53
CA THR A 729 -17.90 -46.75 28.64
C THR A 729 -17.30 -46.56 30.02
N THR A 730 -16.13 -45.93 30.09
CA THR A 730 -15.54 -45.56 31.39
C THR A 730 -16.05 -44.19 31.78
N ILE A 731 -16.53 -44.04 33.01
CA ILE A 731 -17.07 -42.78 33.53
C ILE A 731 -16.21 -42.36 34.72
N THR A 732 -15.56 -41.20 34.61
CA THR A 732 -14.81 -40.60 35.72
C THR A 732 -15.63 -39.44 36.25
N ILE A 733 -15.90 -39.41 37.55
CA ILE A 733 -16.67 -38.35 38.19
C ILE A 733 -15.81 -37.76 39.30
N GLU A 734 -15.29 -36.57 39.09
CA GLU A 734 -14.47 -35.83 40.04
C GLU A 734 -15.32 -34.71 40.68
N ASN A 735 -16.36 -35.10 41.41
CA ASN A 735 -17.24 -34.19 42.15
C ASN A 735 -17.60 -34.71 43.54
N GLY A 736 -17.82 -33.81 44.50
CA GLY A 736 -18.45 -34.11 45.79
C GLY A 736 -19.96 -33.93 45.70
N ASN A 737 -20.73 -34.99 45.94
CA ASN A 737 -22.19 -35.00 46.16
C ASN A 737 -23.16 -35.05 44.94
N SER A 738 -22.72 -35.36 43.72
CA SER A 738 -23.68 -35.62 42.60
C SER A 738 -24.41 -36.95 42.76
N ILE A 739 -25.68 -37.00 42.35
CA ILE A 739 -26.42 -38.24 42.10
C ILE A 739 -26.25 -38.62 40.64
N ALA A 740 -25.64 -39.77 40.37
CA ALA A 740 -25.52 -40.34 39.03
C ALA A 740 -26.53 -41.47 38.83
N SER A 741 -27.26 -41.44 37.71
CA SER A 741 -28.27 -42.43 37.36
C SER A 741 -28.06 -42.96 35.93
N ILE A 742 -28.41 -44.23 35.73
CA ILE A 742 -28.37 -44.90 34.43
C ILE A 742 -29.77 -45.43 34.07
N ASN A 743 -30.19 -45.16 32.84
CA ASN A 743 -31.52 -45.52 32.33
C ASN A 743 -31.52 -46.65 31.27
N ASN A 744 -30.43 -47.41 31.10
CA ASN A 744 -30.28 -48.48 30.09
C ASN A 744 -30.19 -49.89 30.69
N GLN A 745 -30.06 -50.95 29.90
CA GLN A 745 -30.06 -52.35 30.38
C GLN A 745 -28.90 -52.70 31.36
N GLY A 746 -27.72 -52.07 31.27
CA GLY A 746 -26.59 -52.24 32.21
C GLY A 746 -26.52 -51.20 33.35
N GLY A 747 -25.46 -51.23 34.17
CA GLY A 747 -25.27 -50.34 35.33
C GLY A 747 -23.81 -49.95 35.60
N PHE A 748 -23.59 -49.19 36.65
CA PHE A 748 -22.26 -48.88 37.18
C PHE A 748 -21.65 -50.14 37.82
N ASP A 749 -20.46 -50.52 37.38
CA ASP A 749 -19.65 -51.60 37.93
C ASP A 749 -18.73 -51.06 39.03
N ILE A 750 -18.97 -51.56 40.25
CA ILE A 750 -18.24 -51.20 41.48
C ILE A 750 -17.35 -52.35 41.98
N SER A 751 -17.32 -53.49 41.29
CA SER A 751 -16.65 -54.73 41.75
C SER A 751 -15.12 -54.64 41.79
N ASN A 752 -14.53 -53.67 41.08
CA ASN A 752 -13.08 -53.46 40.96
C ASN A 752 -12.60 -52.11 41.50
N ASN A 753 -13.22 -51.60 42.58
CA ASN A 753 -12.79 -50.36 43.26
C ASN A 753 -11.34 -50.38 43.81
N SER A 754 -10.58 -51.49 43.67
CA SER A 754 -9.18 -51.60 44.12
C SER A 754 -8.12 -51.36 43.03
N LEU A 755 -8.48 -51.20 41.74
CA LEU A 755 -7.51 -51.08 40.63
C LEU A 755 -7.71 -49.85 39.74
N ILE A 756 -8.78 -49.08 39.93
CA ILE A 756 -9.07 -47.87 39.16
C ILE A 756 -9.25 -46.76 40.21
N GLY A 757 -8.36 -45.77 40.21
CA GLY A 757 -8.20 -44.80 41.32
C GLY A 757 -9.49 -44.13 41.80
N ASN A 758 -9.42 -43.53 43.00
CA ASN A 758 -10.51 -43.08 43.89
C ASN A 758 -11.71 -42.27 43.31
N ASN A 759 -11.93 -42.06 42.01
CA ASN A 759 -13.07 -41.29 41.48
C ASN A 759 -13.64 -41.87 40.16
N LYS A 760 -13.36 -43.14 39.88
CA LYS A 760 -13.65 -43.76 38.57
C LYS A 760 -14.64 -44.91 38.69
N VAL A 761 -15.62 -44.91 37.80
CA VAL A 761 -16.68 -45.92 37.75
C VAL A 761 -16.85 -46.40 36.32
N ARG A 762 -16.85 -47.70 36.10
CA ARG A 762 -17.05 -48.23 34.75
C ARG A 762 -18.53 -48.51 34.52
N TYR A 763 -19.08 -48.07 33.40
CA TYR A 763 -20.35 -48.60 32.92
C TYR A 763 -20.11 -49.94 32.22
N SER A 764 -20.88 -50.95 32.61
CA SER A 764 -20.88 -52.26 31.96
C SER A 764 -22.32 -52.77 31.81
N ILE A 765 -22.56 -53.59 30.79
CA ILE A 765 -23.81 -54.36 30.66
C ILE A 765 -24.00 -55.24 31.91
N ASP A 766 -22.90 -55.75 32.47
CA ASP A 766 -22.88 -56.56 33.69
C ASP A 766 -22.90 -55.73 34.99
N GLY A 767 -22.72 -54.41 34.88
CA GLY A 767 -22.72 -53.51 36.03
C GLY A 767 -24.11 -53.43 36.66
N ARG A 768 -24.16 -53.38 37.99
CA ARG A 768 -25.40 -53.61 38.74
C ARG A 768 -25.95 -52.36 39.42
N CYS A 769 -25.09 -51.37 39.67
CA CYS A 769 -25.50 -50.16 40.36
C CYS A 769 -26.24 -49.21 39.41
N ARG A 770 -27.45 -48.78 39.79
CA ARG A 770 -28.35 -47.96 38.95
C ARG A 770 -28.34 -46.50 39.33
N ILE A 771 -28.27 -46.25 40.63
CA ILE A 771 -28.17 -44.92 41.21
C ILE A 771 -27.02 -44.98 42.21
N GLY A 772 -26.10 -44.05 42.11
CA GLY A 772 -25.05 -43.90 43.10
C GLY A 772 -24.68 -42.44 43.30
N ARG A 773 -24.06 -42.15 44.43
CA ARG A 773 -23.58 -40.83 44.79
C ARG A 773 -22.11 -40.87 45.13
N MET A 774 -21.45 -39.75 44.88
CA MET A 774 -20.06 -39.56 45.27
C MET A 774 -19.97 -39.02 46.71
N ILE A 775 -19.33 -39.76 47.61
CA ILE A 775 -19.03 -39.31 48.99
C ILE A 775 -17.53 -39.50 49.25
N ASN A 776 -16.83 -38.44 49.68
CA ASN A 776 -15.40 -38.48 50.06
C ASN A 776 -14.51 -39.20 49.02
N GLU A 777 -14.66 -38.84 47.74
CA GLU A 777 -13.92 -39.49 46.64
C GLU A 777 -14.15 -41.01 46.61
N ARG A 778 -15.40 -41.43 46.78
CA ARG A 778 -15.84 -42.82 46.55
C ARG A 778 -17.21 -42.80 45.95
N PHE A 779 -17.38 -43.58 44.89
CA PHE A 779 -18.71 -43.85 44.35
C PHE A 779 -19.40 -44.88 45.24
N ILE A 780 -20.47 -44.45 45.89
CA ILE A 780 -21.32 -45.30 46.71
C ILE A 780 -22.56 -45.62 45.89
N CYS A 781 -22.83 -46.90 45.71
CA CYS A 781 -24.08 -47.30 45.12
C CYS A 781 -25.22 -47.14 46.13
N ASP A 782 -26.18 -46.27 45.82
CA ASP A 782 -27.37 -46.07 46.66
C ASP A 782 -28.52 -46.98 46.26
N SER A 783 -28.55 -47.44 45.00
CA SER A 783 -29.50 -48.44 44.54
C SER A 783 -28.86 -49.43 43.58
N CYS A 784 -28.71 -50.67 44.06
CA CYS A 784 -28.31 -51.84 43.29
C CYS A 784 -29.48 -52.54 42.58
N GLY A 785 -30.70 -52.02 42.69
CA GLY A 785 -31.86 -52.76 42.22
C GLY A 785 -32.15 -54.06 43.00
N LYS A 786 -31.76 -54.16 44.27
CA LYS A 786 -32.28 -55.05 45.32
C LYS A 786 -31.86 -54.45 46.68
N ASP A 787 -32.62 -54.71 47.75
CA ASP A 787 -32.36 -54.17 49.09
C ASP A 787 -30.91 -54.37 49.55
N GLU A 788 -30.36 -53.33 50.16
CA GLU A 788 -28.96 -53.16 50.56
C GLU A 788 -28.56 -54.15 51.67
N ILE A 789 -27.45 -54.88 51.51
CA ILE A 789 -26.73 -55.45 52.66
C ILE A 789 -25.25 -55.12 52.51
N LYS A 790 -24.78 -54.15 53.30
CA LYS A 790 -23.36 -53.80 53.50
C LYS A 790 -22.59 -53.41 52.23
N GLY A 791 -23.16 -52.54 51.38
CA GLY A 791 -22.40 -51.83 50.34
C GLY A 791 -21.88 -52.68 49.16
N SER A 792 -22.49 -53.84 48.87
CA SER A 792 -22.18 -54.66 47.69
C SER A 792 -23.45 -55.20 47.02
N CYS A 793 -23.55 -55.12 45.69
CA CYS A 793 -24.72 -55.57 44.92
C CYS A 793 -24.70 -57.10 44.70
N LEU A 794 -25.76 -57.83 45.10
CA LEU A 794 -25.91 -59.28 44.84
C LEU A 794 -26.13 -59.62 43.36
N GLU A 795 -26.03 -60.90 42.99
CA GLU A 795 -26.34 -61.40 41.63
C GLU A 795 -27.80 -61.10 41.25
N ASN A 796 -27.99 -60.55 40.05
CA ASN A 796 -29.32 -60.31 39.49
C ASN A 796 -30.03 -61.65 39.27
N ILE A 797 -31.32 -61.70 39.56
CA ILE A 797 -32.18 -62.75 39.02
C ILE A 797 -32.44 -62.36 37.57
N ASN A 798 -31.79 -63.05 36.63
CA ASN A 798 -32.12 -62.89 35.23
C ASN A 798 -33.52 -63.47 35.02
N VAL A 799 -34.48 -62.64 34.60
CA VAL A 799 -35.85 -63.06 34.31
C VAL A 799 -35.95 -63.13 32.80
N ASP A 800 -35.90 -64.35 32.25
CA ASP A 800 -36.03 -64.56 30.81
C ASP A 800 -37.31 -63.90 30.29
N ASN A 801 -37.19 -63.20 29.15
CA ASN A 801 -38.25 -62.41 28.52
C ASN A 801 -38.72 -61.20 29.34
N CYS A 802 -37.89 -60.63 30.22
CA CYS A 802 -38.15 -59.32 30.81
C CYS A 802 -37.79 -58.18 29.83
N LEU A 803 -38.72 -57.25 29.61
CA LEU A 803 -38.52 -56.08 28.75
C LEU A 803 -37.89 -54.92 29.52
N THR A 804 -38.42 -54.65 30.72
CA THR A 804 -38.08 -53.46 31.50
C THR A 804 -37.90 -53.82 32.97
N TYR A 805 -36.78 -53.40 33.56
CA TYR A 805 -36.50 -53.50 35.00
C TYR A 805 -36.72 -52.14 35.67
N GLY A 806 -37.39 -52.12 36.82
CA GLY A 806 -37.61 -50.90 37.60
C GLY A 806 -36.36 -50.45 38.37
N ILE A 807 -36.42 -49.26 38.98
CA ILE A 807 -35.34 -48.68 39.82
C ILE A 807 -34.92 -49.58 41.01
N THR A 808 -35.75 -50.57 41.35
CA THR A 808 -35.52 -51.59 42.36
C THR A 808 -35.01 -52.91 41.76
N GLY A 809 -34.52 -52.92 40.51
CA GLY A 809 -33.92 -54.05 39.78
C GLY A 809 -34.82 -55.28 39.66
N ARG A 810 -36.13 -55.08 39.80
CA ARG A 810 -37.17 -56.08 39.57
C ARG A 810 -37.72 -55.94 38.17
N CYS A 811 -38.07 -57.05 37.54
CA CYS A 811 -38.80 -57.01 36.29
C CYS A 811 -40.16 -56.37 36.55
N ILE A 812 -40.46 -55.27 35.87
CA ILE A 812 -41.74 -54.56 35.96
C ILE A 812 -42.60 -54.80 34.72
N GLU A 813 -41.97 -55.19 33.61
CA GLU A 813 -42.66 -55.46 32.36
C GLU A 813 -41.97 -56.60 31.62
N CYS A 814 -42.74 -57.61 31.25
CA CYS A 814 -42.29 -58.71 30.40
C CYS A 814 -42.43 -58.34 28.92
N GLN A 815 -41.68 -59.01 28.05
CA GLN A 815 -41.84 -58.92 26.60
C GLN A 815 -43.27 -59.33 26.21
N GLU A 816 -43.72 -58.85 25.06
CA GLU A 816 -45.05 -59.19 24.50
C GLU A 816 -45.26 -60.71 24.50
N LYS A 817 -46.51 -61.13 24.73
CA LYS A 817 -46.93 -62.53 24.95
C LYS A 817 -46.52 -63.13 26.28
N TYR A 818 -45.91 -62.39 27.19
CA TYR A 818 -45.63 -62.87 28.54
C TYR A 818 -46.23 -61.93 29.59
N TYR A 819 -46.78 -62.50 30.67
CA TYR A 819 -47.23 -61.75 31.84
C TYR A 819 -46.31 -62.01 33.04
N LEU A 820 -46.16 -61.01 33.89
CA LEU A 820 -45.30 -61.10 35.06
C LEU A 820 -45.97 -61.90 36.18
N SER A 821 -45.33 -62.98 36.62
CA SER A 821 -45.72 -63.75 37.79
C SER A 821 -44.72 -63.55 38.93
N ASN A 822 -45.23 -63.15 40.11
CA ASN A 822 -44.45 -62.92 41.31
C ASN A 822 -44.93 -63.85 42.44
N ASN A 823 -44.05 -64.69 42.99
CA ASN A 823 -44.29 -65.42 44.24
C ASN A 823 -43.34 -64.87 45.32
N ILE A 824 -43.89 -64.44 46.46
CA ILE A 824 -43.13 -63.92 47.61
C ILE A 824 -43.32 -64.90 48.78
N LYS A 825 -42.26 -65.59 49.20
CA LYS A 825 -42.17 -66.26 50.50
C LYS A 825 -40.91 -65.76 51.22
N GLU A 826 -40.97 -65.67 52.55
CA GLU A 826 -39.96 -65.06 53.43
C GLU A 826 -38.52 -65.33 52.94
N ASN A 827 -37.87 -64.27 52.44
CA ASN A 827 -36.50 -64.17 51.94
C ASN A 827 -36.15 -64.80 50.57
N GLU A 828 -37.11 -65.25 49.75
CA GLU A 828 -36.90 -65.56 48.32
C GLU A 828 -38.01 -64.95 47.43
N ILE A 829 -37.62 -64.07 46.50
CA ILE A 829 -38.51 -63.53 45.46
C ILE A 829 -38.20 -64.24 44.14
N ASN A 830 -39.17 -64.98 43.59
CA ASN A 830 -39.05 -65.66 42.30
C ASN A 830 -39.98 -64.98 41.28
N GLN A 831 -39.42 -64.13 40.41
CA GLN A 831 -40.16 -63.47 39.31
C GLN A 831 -39.98 -64.28 38.03
N LYS A 832 -41.07 -64.55 37.31
CA LYS A 832 -41.03 -65.20 36.01
C LYS A 832 -41.98 -64.50 35.04
N CYS A 833 -41.53 -64.28 33.82
CA CYS A 833 -42.40 -63.92 32.71
C CYS A 833 -43.00 -65.22 32.16
N ILE A 834 -44.30 -65.41 32.32
CA ILE A 834 -45.03 -66.62 31.91
C ILE A 834 -45.78 -66.31 30.61
N TYR A 835 -45.68 -67.20 29.63
CA TYR A 835 -46.33 -67.03 28.34
C TYR A 835 -47.86 -66.99 28.47
N CYS A 836 -48.51 -66.15 27.67
CA CYS A 836 -49.97 -65.99 27.65
C CYS A 836 -50.68 -67.29 27.29
N LEU A 837 -51.81 -67.55 27.95
CA LEU A 837 -52.60 -68.78 27.77
C LEU A 837 -53.22 -68.87 26.37
N ASP A 838 -53.60 -67.73 25.79
CA ASP A 838 -54.06 -67.60 24.41
C ASP A 838 -52.89 -67.24 23.48
N GLY A 839 -52.65 -68.07 22.45
CA GLY A 839 -51.54 -67.93 21.52
C GLY A 839 -51.62 -66.70 20.61
N HIS A 840 -52.79 -66.08 20.48
CA HIS A 840 -53.03 -64.87 19.69
C HIS A 840 -53.20 -63.61 20.56
N CYS A 841 -52.79 -63.70 21.82
CA CYS A 841 -52.80 -62.58 22.75
C CYS A 841 -51.44 -61.88 22.79
N LYS A 842 -51.40 -60.60 22.42
CA LYS A 842 -50.22 -59.72 22.57
C LYS A 842 -49.95 -59.37 24.03
N ARG A 843 -50.99 -59.11 24.83
CA ARG A 843 -50.87 -58.79 26.26
C ARG A 843 -51.98 -59.43 27.10
N CYS A 844 -51.58 -60.17 28.12
CA CYS A 844 -52.47 -60.93 28.99
C CYS A 844 -52.17 -60.70 30.48
N SER A 845 -53.12 -61.10 31.32
CA SER A 845 -52.93 -61.39 32.73
C SER A 845 -52.87 -62.91 32.94
N LYS A 846 -52.85 -63.36 34.19
CA LYS A 846 -52.87 -64.79 34.53
C LYS A 846 -54.11 -65.51 33.98
N GLU A 847 -55.23 -64.80 33.78
CA GLU A 847 -56.54 -65.41 33.51
C GLU A 847 -57.25 -64.85 32.27
N GLU A 848 -56.83 -63.71 31.72
CA GLU A 848 -57.51 -63.06 30.58
C GLU A 848 -56.54 -62.36 29.63
N CYS A 849 -56.87 -62.36 28.34
CA CYS A 849 -56.23 -61.49 27.36
C CYS A 849 -56.92 -60.12 27.37
N TYR A 850 -56.15 -59.05 27.16
CA TYR A 850 -56.72 -57.71 26.95
C TYR A 850 -56.22 -57.04 25.68
N GLU A 851 -55.30 -57.67 24.93
CA GLU A 851 -54.83 -57.16 23.63
C GLU A 851 -54.49 -58.31 22.68
N CYS A 852 -55.10 -58.34 21.49
CA CYS A 852 -54.96 -59.41 20.51
C CYS A 852 -53.96 -59.08 19.39
N GLU A 853 -53.42 -60.11 18.76
CA GLU A 853 -52.64 -59.99 17.53
C GLU A 853 -53.49 -59.46 16.36
N GLU A 854 -52.82 -58.86 15.37
CA GLU A 854 -53.49 -58.34 14.18
C GLU A 854 -54.29 -59.46 13.47
N GLY A 855 -55.55 -59.16 13.12
CA GLY A 855 -56.48 -60.14 12.55
C GLY A 855 -57.40 -60.83 13.56
N TYR A 856 -57.24 -60.56 14.87
CA TYR A 856 -58.06 -61.14 15.93
C TYR A 856 -58.76 -60.06 16.78
N LYS A 857 -60.01 -60.31 17.15
CA LYS A 857 -60.85 -59.44 17.97
C LYS A 857 -60.92 -59.97 19.40
N LEU A 858 -60.80 -59.06 20.36
CA LEU A 858 -60.98 -59.36 21.78
C LEU A 858 -62.47 -59.58 22.10
N GLU A 859 -62.84 -60.80 22.48
CA GLU A 859 -64.19 -61.16 22.94
C GLU A 859 -64.10 -62.08 24.18
N GLU A 860 -64.76 -61.67 25.27
CA GLU A 860 -64.85 -62.44 26.53
C GLU A 860 -63.48 -62.84 27.12
N GLY A 861 -62.47 -61.98 26.98
CA GLY A 861 -61.11 -62.22 27.49
C GLY A 861 -60.25 -63.16 26.63
N MET A 862 -60.70 -63.53 25.42
CA MET A 862 -59.93 -64.29 24.44
C MET A 862 -59.95 -63.66 23.05
N CYS A 863 -58.94 -63.95 22.24
CA CYS A 863 -58.76 -63.42 20.89
C CYS A 863 -59.40 -64.35 19.85
N LYS A 864 -60.47 -63.88 19.19
CA LYS A 864 -61.19 -64.62 18.16
C LYS A 864 -60.95 -64.04 16.77
N TYR A 865 -60.75 -64.91 15.78
CA TYR A 865 -60.52 -64.52 14.39
C TYR A 865 -61.77 -63.85 13.77
N HIS A 866 -61.58 -62.77 12.98
CA HIS A 866 -62.67 -62.10 12.26
C HIS A 866 -62.23 -61.70 10.84
N ASP A 867 -62.98 -62.11 9.82
CA ASP A 867 -62.62 -61.96 8.40
C ASP A 867 -63.51 -60.93 7.70
N THR A 868 -62.94 -59.82 7.20
CA THR A 868 -63.48 -58.95 6.12
C THR A 868 -62.39 -58.04 5.50
N ASN A 869 -62.54 -57.72 4.21
CA ASN A 869 -61.64 -57.02 3.24
C ASN A 869 -61.07 -55.63 3.65
N CYS A 870 -60.41 -55.55 4.79
CA CYS A 870 -59.80 -54.32 5.29
C CYS A 870 -58.35 -54.61 5.69
N LYS A 871 -57.42 -53.86 5.09
CA LYS A 871 -55.98 -54.02 5.30
C LYS A 871 -55.53 -53.55 6.68
N PHE A 872 -56.27 -52.65 7.34
CA PHE A 872 -55.87 -52.13 8.64
C PHE A 872 -57.06 -51.80 9.55
N TYR A 873 -57.10 -52.45 10.71
CA TYR A 873 -58.08 -52.22 11.77
C TYR A 873 -57.43 -51.58 12.99
N SER A 874 -58.16 -50.68 13.63
CA SER A 874 -57.79 -50.11 14.93
C SER A 874 -59.05 -49.92 15.77
N ASN A 875 -59.03 -50.43 17.01
CA ASN A 875 -60.15 -50.34 17.97
C ASN A 875 -61.51 -50.78 17.41
N GLY A 876 -61.53 -51.81 16.54
CA GLY A 876 -62.76 -52.36 15.96
C GLY A 876 -63.30 -51.65 14.72
N TYR A 877 -62.60 -50.66 14.15
CA TYR A 877 -63.00 -49.97 12.91
C TYR A 877 -61.97 -50.12 11.79
N CYS A 878 -62.44 -50.24 10.54
CA CYS A 878 -61.57 -50.31 9.37
C CYS A 878 -61.04 -48.93 8.99
N LYS A 879 -59.72 -48.82 8.84
CA LYS A 879 -59.03 -47.57 8.47
C LYS A 879 -58.41 -47.61 7.07
N LEU A 880 -58.25 -48.79 6.48
CA LEU A 880 -57.67 -48.94 5.14
C LEU A 880 -58.29 -50.12 4.39
N CYS A 881 -58.74 -49.89 3.16
CA CYS A 881 -59.37 -50.90 2.30
C CYS A 881 -58.38 -51.55 1.33
N GLU A 882 -58.78 -52.67 0.72
CA GLU A 882 -58.04 -53.25 -0.40
C GLU A 882 -58.11 -52.38 -1.67
N ASN A 883 -57.18 -52.61 -2.61
CA ASN A 883 -57.05 -51.78 -3.81
C ASN A 883 -58.31 -51.89 -4.70
N GLY A 884 -58.73 -50.77 -5.31
CA GLY A 884 -60.02 -50.68 -6.04
C GLY A 884 -61.23 -50.40 -5.15
N GLU A 885 -61.03 -50.22 -3.84
CA GLU A 885 -62.04 -49.83 -2.86
C GLU A 885 -61.64 -48.57 -2.08
N TYR A 886 -62.62 -47.83 -1.57
CA TYR A 886 -62.45 -46.65 -0.73
C TYR A 886 -63.24 -46.81 0.58
N VAL A 887 -62.79 -46.10 1.62
CA VAL A 887 -63.50 -46.05 2.90
C VAL A 887 -64.74 -45.17 2.74
N ASN A 888 -65.92 -45.77 2.90
CA ASN A 888 -67.18 -45.06 2.85
C ASN A 888 -67.46 -44.31 4.18
N ASN A 889 -68.50 -43.49 4.19
CA ASN A 889 -68.83 -42.61 5.32
C ASN A 889 -69.21 -43.36 6.62
N ILE A 890 -69.37 -44.68 6.56
CA ILE A 890 -69.70 -45.56 7.70
C ILE A 890 -68.48 -46.38 8.17
N GLN A 891 -67.28 -46.07 7.68
CA GLN A 891 -65.99 -46.71 8.01
C GLN A 891 -65.91 -48.20 7.61
N TYR A 892 -66.52 -48.53 6.46
CA TYR A 892 -66.40 -49.81 5.75
C TYR A 892 -65.89 -49.58 4.32
N CYS A 893 -65.41 -50.63 3.66
CA CYS A 893 -64.85 -50.56 2.31
C CYS A 893 -65.92 -50.68 1.21
N SER A 894 -65.79 -49.92 0.12
CA SER A 894 -66.72 -49.88 -1.02
C SER A 894 -66.00 -49.63 -2.35
N LYS A 895 -66.47 -50.17 -3.48
CA LYS A 895 -65.74 -50.17 -4.77
C LYS A 895 -65.76 -48.85 -5.55
N CYS A 896 -64.68 -48.60 -6.29
CA CYS A 896 -64.47 -47.49 -7.24
C CYS A 896 -65.34 -47.59 -8.52
N GLU A 897 -65.71 -46.45 -9.13
CA GLU A 897 -66.49 -46.39 -10.39
C GLU A 897 -65.64 -46.11 -11.65
N ILE A 898 -64.32 -45.89 -11.52
CA ILE A 898 -63.41 -45.61 -12.65
C ILE A 898 -62.60 -46.85 -13.03
N ASN A 899 -62.61 -47.19 -14.32
CA ASN A 899 -61.81 -48.28 -14.86
C ASN A 899 -60.31 -47.93 -14.86
N ASN A 900 -59.47 -48.90 -14.50
CA ASN A 900 -58.01 -48.79 -14.42
C ASN A 900 -57.50 -47.76 -13.38
N CYS A 901 -58.28 -47.56 -12.31
CA CYS A 901 -57.91 -46.78 -11.14
C CYS A 901 -57.65 -47.71 -9.95
N GLU A 902 -56.46 -47.64 -9.35
CA GLU A 902 -56.11 -48.42 -8.14
C GLU A 902 -56.58 -47.74 -6.86
N VAL A 903 -56.56 -46.40 -6.83
CA VAL A 903 -57.00 -45.60 -5.69
C VAL A 903 -57.89 -44.47 -6.17
N CYS A 904 -59.16 -44.55 -5.78
CA CYS A 904 -60.09 -43.43 -5.95
C CYS A 904 -59.93 -42.41 -4.84
N LYS A 905 -60.31 -41.18 -5.16
CA LYS A 905 -60.32 -40.11 -4.19
C LYS A 905 -61.29 -40.42 -3.06
N THR A 906 -60.84 -40.17 -1.83
CA THR A 906 -61.63 -40.45 -0.63
C THR A 906 -62.97 -39.71 -0.69
N HIS A 907 -64.07 -40.47 -0.63
CA HIS A 907 -65.46 -40.00 -0.72
C HIS A 907 -65.96 -39.53 -2.10
N ASP A 908 -65.21 -39.74 -3.18
CA ASP A 908 -65.67 -39.50 -4.56
C ASP A 908 -65.27 -40.66 -5.50
N PRO A 909 -66.22 -41.55 -5.87
CA PRO A 909 -65.90 -42.73 -6.67
C PRO A 909 -65.60 -42.44 -8.15
N LYS A 910 -65.73 -41.18 -8.62
CA LYS A 910 -65.58 -40.77 -10.03
C LYS A 910 -64.30 -40.01 -10.34
N GLN A 911 -63.38 -39.85 -9.39
CA GLN A 911 -62.05 -39.28 -9.60
C GLN A 911 -60.93 -40.24 -9.17
N CYS A 912 -59.92 -40.40 -10.03
CA CYS A 912 -58.78 -41.26 -9.75
C CYS A 912 -57.62 -40.47 -9.17
N GLU A 913 -56.98 -41.00 -8.12
CA GLU A 913 -55.71 -40.47 -7.62
C GLU A 913 -54.53 -41.27 -8.15
N ILE A 914 -54.68 -42.59 -8.30
CA ILE A 914 -53.60 -43.47 -8.76
C ILE A 914 -54.12 -44.42 -9.82
N CYS A 915 -53.57 -44.31 -11.03
CA CYS A 915 -53.88 -45.20 -12.14
C CYS A 915 -53.15 -46.54 -12.03
N SER A 916 -53.78 -47.59 -12.57
CA SER A 916 -53.15 -48.90 -12.72
C SER A 916 -51.94 -48.85 -13.66
N ASN A 917 -50.99 -49.74 -13.44
CA ASN A 917 -49.76 -49.81 -14.22
C ASN A 917 -50.02 -49.92 -15.74
N GLY A 918 -49.28 -49.17 -16.56
CA GLY A 918 -49.52 -49.00 -18.00
C GLY A 918 -50.39 -47.80 -18.38
N TYR A 919 -50.89 -47.05 -17.39
CA TYR A 919 -51.68 -45.82 -17.58
C TYR A 919 -51.08 -44.66 -16.77
N TYR A 920 -51.28 -43.43 -17.26
CA TYR A 920 -50.93 -42.20 -16.54
C TYR A 920 -52.18 -41.35 -16.32
N LEU A 921 -52.14 -40.53 -15.28
CA LEU A 921 -53.21 -39.64 -14.90
C LEU A 921 -53.17 -38.39 -15.79
N ASN A 922 -54.21 -38.21 -16.59
CA ASN A 922 -54.34 -37.00 -17.39
C ASN A 922 -54.79 -35.80 -16.53
N LYS A 923 -54.75 -34.59 -17.10
CA LYS A 923 -55.11 -33.35 -16.40
C LYS A 923 -56.57 -33.29 -15.93
N SER A 924 -57.43 -34.19 -16.39
CA SER A 924 -58.82 -34.33 -15.97
C SER A 924 -59.02 -35.42 -14.89
N LEU A 925 -57.93 -35.94 -14.30
CA LEU A 925 -57.93 -36.98 -13.27
C LEU A 925 -58.52 -38.33 -13.72
N LEU A 926 -58.33 -38.66 -15.01
CA LEU A 926 -58.67 -39.94 -15.62
C LEU A 926 -57.41 -40.64 -16.16
N CYS A 927 -57.44 -41.97 -16.19
CA CYS A 927 -56.30 -42.79 -16.58
C CYS A 927 -56.23 -43.05 -18.08
N GLU A 928 -55.14 -42.64 -18.73
CA GLU A 928 -54.87 -42.82 -20.17
C GLU A 928 -53.67 -43.75 -20.42
N LYS A 929 -53.71 -44.54 -21.50
CA LYS A 929 -52.75 -45.62 -21.76
C LYS A 929 -51.49 -45.13 -22.48
N ILE A 930 -50.31 -45.63 -22.08
CA ILE A 930 -49.04 -45.42 -22.82
C ILE A 930 -48.66 -46.73 -23.53
N ASN A 931 -48.34 -46.65 -24.82
CA ASN A 931 -48.19 -47.84 -25.68
C ASN A 931 -46.73 -48.24 -26.02
N ILE A 932 -45.70 -47.46 -25.65
CA ILE A 932 -44.32 -47.69 -26.10
C ILE A 932 -43.32 -47.44 -24.95
N ASN A 933 -43.41 -48.19 -23.86
CA ASN A 933 -42.50 -48.07 -22.72
C ASN A 933 -42.33 -49.37 -21.92
N ASN A 934 -41.21 -49.44 -21.18
CA ASN A 934 -40.90 -50.52 -20.25
C ASN A 934 -41.53 -50.28 -18.88
N GLU A 935 -41.47 -49.04 -18.38
CA GLU A 935 -42.01 -48.68 -17.08
C GLU A 935 -42.83 -47.37 -17.15
N THR A 936 -43.99 -47.37 -16.49
CA THR A 936 -44.86 -46.20 -16.29
C THR A 936 -44.90 -45.79 -14.84
N VAL A 937 -45.05 -44.49 -14.60
CA VAL A 937 -45.64 -43.95 -13.37
C VAL A 937 -46.85 -43.09 -13.71
N ASN A 938 -47.57 -42.68 -12.66
CA ASN A 938 -48.81 -41.92 -12.77
C ASN A 938 -48.68 -40.60 -13.57
N SER A 939 -47.46 -40.11 -13.81
CA SER A 939 -47.15 -38.89 -14.58
C SER A 939 -46.63 -39.13 -16.01
N GLY A 940 -46.33 -40.36 -16.43
CA GLY A 940 -45.79 -40.68 -17.76
C GLY A 940 -44.85 -41.91 -17.79
N ALA A 941 -44.19 -42.16 -18.92
CA ALA A 941 -43.18 -43.20 -19.03
C ALA A 941 -41.89 -42.83 -18.28
N ILE A 942 -41.25 -43.80 -17.63
CA ILE A 942 -39.91 -43.65 -17.01
C ILE A 942 -38.83 -44.14 -17.97
N SER A 943 -39.05 -45.28 -18.62
CA SER A 943 -38.08 -45.91 -19.52
C SER A 943 -38.78 -46.40 -20.78
N CYS A 944 -38.12 -46.23 -21.92
CA CYS A 944 -38.65 -46.58 -23.23
C CYS A 944 -38.03 -47.89 -23.72
N TYR A 945 -38.70 -48.57 -24.65
CA TYR A 945 -38.12 -49.75 -25.31
C TYR A 945 -36.85 -49.39 -26.08
N GLU A 946 -35.95 -50.35 -26.28
CA GLU A 946 -34.74 -50.19 -27.08
C GLU A 946 -35.05 -49.60 -28.48
N GLY A 947 -34.23 -48.65 -28.92
CA GLY A 947 -34.48 -47.84 -30.10
C GLY A 947 -35.40 -46.62 -29.88
N TYR A 948 -35.85 -46.36 -28.65
CA TYR A 948 -36.61 -45.17 -28.26
C TYR A 948 -36.00 -44.52 -27.01
N TYR A 949 -36.01 -43.18 -26.96
CA TYR A 949 -35.58 -42.42 -25.79
C TYR A 949 -36.77 -41.69 -25.16
N ASN A 950 -36.70 -41.48 -23.85
CA ASN A 950 -37.75 -40.79 -23.10
C ASN A 950 -37.59 -39.28 -23.24
N ASP A 951 -38.58 -38.62 -23.82
CA ASP A 951 -38.66 -37.17 -23.91
C ASP A 951 -39.86 -36.68 -23.08
N ASN A 952 -39.58 -36.26 -21.85
CA ASN A 952 -40.57 -35.72 -20.90
C ASN A 952 -41.80 -36.62 -20.69
N GLY A 953 -41.58 -37.93 -20.49
CA GLY A 953 -42.63 -38.89 -20.17
C GLY A 953 -43.28 -39.55 -21.39
N ILE A 954 -42.79 -39.23 -22.60
CA ILE A 954 -43.25 -39.81 -23.87
C ILE A 954 -42.03 -40.39 -24.61
N CYS A 955 -42.14 -41.64 -25.05
CA CYS A 955 -41.07 -42.34 -25.74
C CYS A 955 -41.02 -41.99 -27.24
N LYS A 956 -39.86 -41.52 -27.71
CA LYS A 956 -39.61 -41.11 -29.10
C LYS A 956 -38.52 -41.96 -29.75
N GLU A 957 -38.71 -42.31 -31.01
CA GLU A 957 -37.81 -43.24 -31.74
C GLU A 957 -36.46 -42.59 -32.10
N CYS A 958 -35.38 -43.33 -31.91
CA CYS A 958 -34.00 -42.93 -32.25
C CYS A 958 -33.75 -42.77 -33.76
N LYS A 959 -34.63 -43.30 -34.62
CA LYS A 959 -34.43 -43.47 -36.07
C LYS A 959 -34.75 -42.24 -36.95
N LYS A 960 -34.74 -41.01 -36.42
CA LYS A 960 -35.09 -39.83 -37.23
C LYS A 960 -33.87 -39.30 -38.02
N ASN A 961 -33.95 -39.37 -39.35
CA ASN A 961 -33.06 -38.76 -40.35
C ASN A 961 -31.68 -39.38 -40.63
N ASN A 962 -31.48 -40.70 -40.46
CA ASN A 962 -30.24 -41.39 -40.90
C ASN A 962 -28.92 -40.83 -40.29
N GLU A 963 -28.98 -39.94 -39.29
CA GLU A 963 -27.81 -39.25 -38.72
C GLU A 963 -26.94 -40.15 -37.84
N TYR A 964 -27.54 -41.15 -37.18
CA TYR A 964 -26.83 -42.09 -36.31
C TYR A 964 -26.68 -43.51 -36.89
N GLY A 965 -27.03 -43.69 -38.18
CA GLY A 965 -27.04 -45.00 -38.85
C GLY A 965 -28.17 -45.92 -38.38
N LYS A 966 -28.50 -46.95 -39.17
CA LYS A 966 -29.63 -47.88 -38.90
C LYS A 966 -29.42 -48.79 -37.68
N GLU A 967 -28.24 -48.75 -37.07
CA GLU A 967 -27.78 -49.74 -36.10
C GLU A 967 -27.67 -49.20 -34.66
N CYS A 968 -28.17 -47.98 -34.39
CA CYS A 968 -28.16 -47.38 -33.05
C CYS A 968 -29.25 -47.96 -32.14
N LEU A 969 -28.85 -48.55 -31.00
CA LEU A 969 -29.72 -49.22 -30.04
C LEU A 969 -30.11 -48.34 -28.85
N GLU A 970 -29.18 -47.51 -28.37
CA GLU A 970 -29.42 -46.53 -27.30
C GLU A 970 -29.03 -45.12 -27.74
N CYS A 971 -29.97 -44.18 -27.60
CA CYS A 971 -29.75 -42.79 -27.99
C CYS A 971 -30.34 -41.79 -26.98
N THR A 972 -29.84 -40.57 -27.03
CA THR A 972 -30.58 -39.36 -26.63
C THR A 972 -31.02 -38.60 -27.88
N ASN A 973 -31.70 -37.47 -27.71
CA ASN A 973 -32.04 -36.57 -28.81
C ASN A 973 -30.82 -36.04 -29.59
N GLU A 974 -29.59 -36.16 -29.06
CA GLU A 974 -28.37 -35.55 -29.62
C GLU A 974 -27.20 -36.53 -29.87
N LYS A 975 -27.27 -37.78 -29.41
CA LYS A 975 -26.16 -38.73 -29.54
C LYS A 975 -26.62 -40.18 -29.46
N CYS A 976 -25.98 -41.05 -30.26
CA CYS A 976 -26.03 -42.50 -30.07
C CYS A 976 -24.93 -42.99 -29.12
N TYR A 977 -25.28 -43.89 -28.19
CA TYR A 977 -24.35 -44.46 -27.21
C TYR A 977 -23.94 -45.90 -27.51
N SER A 978 -24.77 -46.67 -28.22
CA SER A 978 -24.47 -48.06 -28.56
C SER A 978 -25.00 -48.44 -29.95
N CYS A 979 -24.17 -49.18 -30.70
CA CYS A 979 -24.49 -49.69 -32.03
C CYS A 979 -24.34 -51.21 -32.07
N GLU A 980 -25.06 -51.86 -32.99
CA GLU A 980 -25.23 -53.32 -33.02
C GLU A 980 -23.98 -54.11 -33.50
N ASN A 981 -22.91 -53.47 -34.02
CA ASN A 981 -21.64 -54.12 -34.41
C ASN A 981 -20.40 -53.18 -34.29
N GLU A 982 -19.19 -53.75 -34.05
CA GLU A 982 -17.89 -53.06 -33.83
C GLU A 982 -17.35 -52.19 -34.99
N TYR A 983 -18.08 -51.16 -35.41
CA TYR A 983 -17.51 -50.02 -36.15
C TYR A 983 -17.35 -48.84 -35.20
N LYS A 984 -16.17 -48.20 -35.25
CA LYS A 984 -15.79 -47.06 -34.41
C LYS A 984 -16.75 -45.88 -34.50
#